data_AF-A0A6H1RGY4-F1
#
_entry.id   AF-A0A6H1RGY4-F1
#
_cell.length_a   1.000
_cell.length_b   1.000
_cell.length_c   1.000
_cell.angle_alpha   90.00
_cell.angle_beta   90.00
_cell.angle_gamma   90.00
#
_symmetry.space_group_name_H-M   'P 1'
#
loop_
_entity.id
_entity.type
_entity.pdbx_description
1 polymer ?
#
loop_
_entity_poly.entity_id
_entity_poly.type
_entity_poly.pdbx_seq_one_letter_code
_entity_poly.pdbx_strand_id
1 'polypeptide(L)'
;MREAARRRAGGYLYITDSGFDASGDVSKRATKGAFKVGKEGEIGEYYPNPNYRPSPVERAGPPANWIDRGMRRAMSGRIGQYNFLQLIAKAVLPVLVTPEGHLMLLKAPDGPRLVAYTASGLVPEDVYAKPMYLPRLLKALPADAILAVNGSAELQAQFPVADLVAALRDNGLLVDNSTGGLDVGPAFWVQQSARLAELVDEPTFTAIEQVVAQWGKLSETTPERGRAIELGITAVEVLVKGGITDPDVLAAAAVFNAADPLYNGSDRISMIIAAEAEGTRVLALVRSALSPQVPSDADPDRAELVNGLVYHLYVEHLRAMPLQTRAIVLANRIAEAITPWVMADLREHRQYDLRRPLRSCARDFPDALRAQVAEQIGIDPRKPSPWKLDPEPRASITSPAQAIECARTAIGELADPVHAEDIGLAYLVRSETDPEHVHFVHKVWETVTSEVDSEFAIDEYRAKYDVFPFEPEREHVGQVPRAQQSQSTSGHPAPKPIDAHERFIGSMLGGAMGDALGYAIEFNDIGMIRRNHGDSGLTAPVLRDGVAQISDDTQMMLFTLEGLIRAHVARRINPTDNDPVPEVQHAYQRWFHTQNQPWAQAGGPYARHLQQPDGWLITNPELFSPRAPGSTCMSALAKFAQTHQHANPQFKINDSKGCGGVMRAAPVAVWSNDPAEVFYAAVGTAALTHSHPSGYLSAGVLAVIVHQLIRAVPLPESVRMARDLLLRWRGHEEQLQFLDAAVELAKKGAVTPEEIKDTLGQGWVGEEALAIGLYAVLATDNLRDALLLSVNHSGDSDSTGIVCGNIAGALYGARAVPQEWLASLELRELVETLAKDALVEFSPGPPTDPGWTRRYPAW
;
A
#
# COMPACT_ATOMS: atom_id res chain seq x y z
N MET A 1 -20.20 -34.84 -12.81
CA MET A 1 -21.21 -35.45 -11.91
C MET A 1 -22.25 -36.33 -12.62
N ARG A 2 -23.00 -35.83 -13.61
CA ARG A 2 -24.05 -36.60 -14.33
C ARG A 2 -23.56 -37.90 -14.98
N GLU A 3 -22.34 -37.91 -15.49
CA GLU A 3 -21.73 -39.10 -16.06
C GLU A 3 -21.41 -40.16 -14.99
N ALA A 4 -20.92 -39.75 -13.81
CA ALA A 4 -20.69 -40.64 -12.68
C ALA A 4 -22.00 -41.18 -12.08
N ALA A 5 -23.08 -40.40 -12.12
CA ALA A 5 -24.42 -40.84 -11.71
C ALA A 5 -24.97 -41.92 -12.66
N ARG A 6 -24.83 -41.75 -13.99
CA ARG A 6 -25.19 -42.81 -14.96
C ARG A 6 -24.41 -44.10 -14.75
N ARG A 7 -23.14 -44.02 -14.35
CA ARG A 7 -22.30 -45.19 -14.02
C ARG A 7 -22.66 -45.86 -12.68
N ARG A 8 -23.44 -45.20 -11.82
CA ARG A 8 -23.88 -45.69 -10.50
C ARG A 8 -25.41 -45.68 -10.35
N ALA A 9 -26.14 -45.95 -11.43
CA ALA A 9 -27.60 -46.00 -11.42
C ALA A 9 -28.13 -46.98 -10.35
N GLY A 10 -29.08 -46.51 -9.53
CA GLY A 10 -29.61 -47.24 -8.38
C GLY A 10 -28.73 -47.25 -7.12
N GLY A 11 -27.61 -46.51 -7.11
CA GLY A 11 -26.65 -46.43 -6.01
C GLY A 11 -26.55 -45.04 -5.37
N TYR A 12 -25.36 -44.71 -4.86
CA TYR A 12 -25.05 -43.43 -4.22
C TYR A 12 -23.85 -42.76 -4.87
N LEU A 13 -23.95 -41.45 -5.06
CA LEU A 13 -22.85 -40.59 -5.45
C LEU A 13 -22.33 -39.88 -4.20
N TYR A 14 -21.18 -40.32 -3.69
CA TYR A 14 -20.56 -39.76 -2.49
C TYR A 14 -19.79 -38.50 -2.81
N ILE A 15 -19.92 -37.49 -1.95
CA ILE A 15 -19.17 -36.24 -2.01
C ILE A 15 -18.04 -36.33 -1.00
N THR A 16 -16.81 -36.27 -1.49
CA THR A 16 -15.60 -36.35 -0.69
C THR A 16 -15.11 -34.94 -0.35
N ASP A 17 -14.52 -34.81 0.83
CA ASP A 17 -13.79 -33.63 1.28
C ASP A 17 -12.64 -33.30 0.31
N SER A 18 -12.52 -32.02 -0.07
CA SER A 18 -11.58 -31.57 -1.10
C SER A 18 -10.10 -31.74 -0.71
N GLY A 19 -9.82 -31.94 0.58
CA GLY A 19 -8.50 -32.30 1.09
C GLY A 19 -8.11 -33.76 0.89
N PHE A 20 -8.94 -34.60 0.24
CA PHE A 20 -8.69 -36.03 0.03
C PHE A 20 -8.91 -36.44 -1.43
N ASP A 21 -8.10 -37.37 -1.93
CA ASP A 21 -8.19 -37.90 -3.30
C ASP A 21 -9.49 -38.69 -3.51
N ALA A 22 -10.32 -38.23 -4.45
CA ALA A 22 -11.61 -38.84 -4.80
C ALA A 22 -11.49 -40.24 -5.44
N SER A 23 -10.30 -40.62 -5.90
CA SER A 23 -10.01 -41.92 -6.52
C SER A 23 -9.37 -42.95 -5.58
N GLY A 24 -8.97 -42.51 -4.37
CA GLY A 24 -8.37 -43.36 -3.34
C GLY A 24 -9.37 -43.96 -2.36
N ASP A 25 -8.86 -44.68 -1.35
CA ASP A 25 -9.69 -45.27 -0.29
C ASP A 25 -10.04 -44.19 0.76
N VAL A 26 -11.26 -43.67 0.68
CA VAL A 26 -11.71 -42.51 1.47
C VAL A 26 -12.47 -42.96 2.71
N SER A 27 -11.99 -42.55 3.89
CA SER A 27 -12.67 -42.89 5.15
C SER A 27 -14.07 -42.28 5.24
N LYS A 28 -15.00 -42.95 5.94
CA LYS A 28 -16.37 -42.44 6.20
C LYS A 28 -16.42 -41.08 6.90
N ARG A 29 -15.33 -40.61 7.50
CA ARG A 29 -15.25 -39.29 8.16
C ARG A 29 -14.86 -38.16 7.20
N ALA A 30 -14.31 -38.51 6.02
CA ALA A 30 -13.91 -37.60 4.95
C ALA A 30 -14.96 -37.48 3.83
N THR A 31 -16.14 -38.09 4.00
CA THR A 31 -17.26 -38.00 3.06
C THR A 31 -18.29 -37.01 3.60
N LYS A 32 -18.54 -35.90 2.89
CA LYS A 32 -19.50 -34.84 3.28
C LYS A 32 -20.95 -35.34 3.34
N GLY A 33 -21.29 -36.23 2.41
CA GLY A 33 -22.61 -36.82 2.26
C GLY A 33 -22.74 -37.55 0.93
N ALA A 34 -23.96 -37.90 0.55
CA ALA A 34 -24.20 -38.60 -0.71
C ALA A 34 -25.54 -38.23 -1.34
N PHE A 35 -25.57 -38.18 -2.67
CA PHE A 35 -26.81 -38.13 -3.42
C PHE A 35 -27.30 -39.54 -3.73
N LYS A 36 -28.59 -39.80 -3.52
CA LYS A 36 -29.21 -41.04 -3.98
C LYS A 36 -29.41 -40.95 -5.49
N VAL A 37 -28.91 -41.94 -6.23
CA VAL A 37 -29.04 -41.98 -7.69
C VAL A 37 -30.16 -42.94 -8.05
N GLY A 38 -31.13 -42.43 -8.81
CA GLY A 38 -32.25 -43.23 -9.29
C GLY A 38 -31.86 -44.15 -10.45
N LYS A 39 -32.85 -44.84 -11.02
CA LYS A 39 -32.60 -46.01 -11.89
C LYS A 39 -32.15 -45.65 -13.30
N GLU A 40 -32.40 -44.41 -13.73
CA GLU A 40 -31.99 -43.87 -15.03
C GLU A 40 -30.77 -42.93 -14.91
N GLY A 41 -30.15 -42.87 -13.73
CA GLY A 41 -29.01 -42.00 -13.43
C GLY A 41 -29.40 -40.59 -12.98
N GLU A 42 -30.68 -40.37 -12.66
CA GLU A 42 -31.21 -39.16 -12.06
C GLU A 42 -30.65 -38.95 -10.64
N ILE A 43 -30.15 -37.74 -10.36
CA ILE A 43 -29.58 -37.38 -9.06
C ILE A 43 -30.74 -36.91 -8.17
N GLY A 44 -31.00 -37.66 -7.09
CA GLY A 44 -32.07 -37.40 -6.14
C GLY A 44 -31.61 -36.60 -4.92
N GLU A 45 -32.33 -36.78 -3.81
CA GLU A 45 -32.11 -36.06 -2.56
C GLU A 45 -30.71 -36.28 -1.96
N TYR A 46 -30.15 -35.22 -1.36
CA TYR A 46 -28.85 -35.24 -0.69
C TYR A 46 -29.01 -35.69 0.77
N TYR A 47 -28.22 -36.67 1.17
CA TYR A 47 -28.14 -37.13 2.56
C TYR A 47 -26.82 -36.68 3.18
N PRO A 48 -26.85 -35.72 4.13
CA PRO A 48 -25.64 -35.29 4.82
C PRO A 48 -25.08 -36.41 5.68
N ASN A 49 -23.76 -36.54 5.75
CA ASN A 49 -23.13 -37.49 6.65
C ASN A 49 -22.97 -36.88 8.05
N PRO A 50 -23.69 -37.35 9.08
CA PRO A 50 -23.63 -36.77 10.42
C PRO A 50 -22.26 -36.96 11.10
N ASN A 51 -21.42 -37.86 10.57
CA ASN A 51 -20.11 -38.18 11.11
C ASN A 51 -18.96 -37.49 10.36
N TYR A 52 -19.27 -36.60 9.41
CA TYR A 52 -18.29 -35.83 8.67
C TYR A 52 -17.46 -34.92 9.59
N ARG A 53 -16.16 -34.81 9.30
CA ARG A 53 -15.20 -33.92 9.96
C ARG A 53 -14.32 -33.24 8.90
N PRO A 54 -14.42 -31.92 8.71
CA PRO A 54 -13.76 -31.22 7.60
C PRO A 54 -12.22 -31.20 7.71
N SER A 55 -11.54 -31.32 6.58
CA SER A 55 -10.09 -31.20 6.46
C SER A 55 -9.60 -29.77 6.74
N PRO A 56 -8.30 -29.55 7.00
CA PRO A 56 -7.73 -28.21 7.11
C PRO A 56 -7.89 -27.36 5.84
N VAL A 57 -7.87 -27.99 4.67
CA VAL A 57 -8.08 -27.34 3.35
C VAL A 57 -9.50 -26.80 3.26
N GLU A 58 -10.49 -27.58 3.68
CA GLU A 58 -11.89 -27.14 3.74
C GLU A 58 -12.11 -26.08 4.84
N ARG A 59 -11.25 -26.05 5.87
CA ARG A 59 -11.34 -25.10 7.00
C ARG A 59 -10.71 -23.72 6.77
N ALA A 60 -9.73 -23.54 5.87
CA ALA A 60 -8.92 -22.31 5.87
C ALA A 60 -8.24 -21.92 4.53
N GLY A 61 -8.99 -21.67 3.46
CA GLY A 61 -8.45 -20.92 2.31
C GLY A 61 -8.28 -19.42 2.63
N PRO A 62 -7.45 -18.64 1.91
CA PRO A 62 -7.46 -17.17 2.00
C PRO A 62 -8.83 -16.61 1.59
N PRO A 63 -9.28 -15.45 2.14
CA PRO A 63 -10.53 -14.84 1.71
C PRO A 63 -10.41 -14.38 0.26
N ALA A 64 -11.43 -14.69 -0.55
CA ALA A 64 -11.43 -14.40 -1.97
C ALA A 64 -11.47 -12.89 -2.27
N ASN A 65 -12.08 -12.09 -1.39
CA ASN A 65 -12.04 -10.63 -1.41
C ASN A 65 -12.41 -10.06 -0.02
N TRP A 66 -12.57 -8.73 0.05
CA TRP A 66 -12.90 -8.04 1.30
C TRP A 66 -14.31 -8.37 1.83
N ILE A 67 -15.26 -8.75 0.98
CA ILE A 67 -16.61 -9.17 1.38
C ILE A 67 -16.56 -10.56 2.03
N ASP A 68 -15.85 -11.51 1.41
CA ASP A 68 -15.61 -12.84 1.98
C ASP A 68 -14.83 -12.75 3.31
N ARG A 69 -13.86 -11.84 3.40
CA ARG A 69 -13.16 -11.51 4.65
C ARG A 69 -14.12 -10.96 5.71
N GLY A 70 -15.00 -10.04 5.33
CA GLY A 70 -16.04 -9.49 6.19
C GLY A 70 -16.97 -10.58 6.73
N MET A 71 -17.40 -11.50 5.86
CA MET A 71 -18.28 -12.62 6.22
C MET A 71 -17.65 -13.53 7.26
N ARG A 72 -16.40 -13.93 7.03
CA ARG A 72 -15.62 -14.76 7.96
C ARG A 72 -15.39 -14.07 9.30
N ARG A 73 -15.13 -12.75 9.30
CA ARG A 73 -15.00 -11.95 10.51
C ARG A 73 -16.33 -11.85 11.27
N ALA A 74 -17.46 -11.72 10.58
CA ALA A 74 -18.78 -11.64 11.20
C ALA A 74 -19.16 -12.96 11.87
N MET A 75 -18.89 -14.07 11.18
CA MET A 75 -19.17 -15.41 11.68
C MET A 75 -18.27 -15.81 12.86
N SER A 76 -17.04 -15.30 12.91
CA SER A 76 -16.13 -15.48 14.06
C SER A 76 -16.37 -14.49 15.20
N GLY A 77 -17.37 -13.59 15.10
CA GLY A 77 -17.68 -12.59 16.11
C GLY A 77 -16.67 -11.43 16.19
N ARG A 78 -15.72 -11.35 15.26
CA ARG A 78 -14.71 -10.28 15.18
C ARG A 78 -15.25 -8.97 14.61
N ILE A 79 -16.37 -9.02 13.88
CA ILE A 79 -17.21 -7.86 13.57
C ILE A 79 -18.66 -8.17 13.96
N GLY A 80 -19.41 -7.16 14.40
CA GLY A 80 -20.83 -7.31 14.72
C GLY A 80 -21.65 -7.70 13.48
N GLN A 81 -22.65 -8.56 13.66
CA GLN A 81 -23.53 -9.03 12.58
C GLN A 81 -24.21 -7.88 11.84
N TYR A 82 -24.63 -6.83 12.57
CA TYR A 82 -25.19 -5.62 11.98
C TYR A 82 -24.16 -4.90 11.08
N ASN A 83 -22.89 -4.78 11.49
CA ASN A 83 -21.86 -4.15 10.67
C ASN A 83 -21.61 -4.93 9.37
N PHE A 84 -21.74 -6.25 9.41
CA PHE A 84 -21.64 -7.06 8.20
C PHE A 84 -22.90 -6.99 7.32
N LEU A 85 -24.09 -6.90 7.91
CA LEU A 85 -25.33 -6.61 7.18
C LEU A 85 -25.20 -5.27 6.43
N GLN A 86 -24.68 -4.23 7.10
CA GLN A 86 -24.41 -2.93 6.48
C GLN A 86 -23.43 -3.05 5.31
N LEU A 87 -22.39 -3.88 5.46
CA LEU A 87 -21.40 -4.15 4.43
C LEU A 87 -22.00 -4.84 3.19
N ILE A 88 -22.74 -5.93 3.40
CA ILE A 88 -23.34 -6.72 2.32
C ILE A 88 -24.45 -5.95 1.61
N ALA A 89 -25.26 -5.18 2.34
CA ALA A 89 -26.38 -4.46 1.77
C ALA A 89 -25.97 -3.58 0.57
N LYS A 90 -24.73 -3.10 0.56
CA LYS A 90 -24.14 -2.19 -0.44
C LYS A 90 -23.31 -2.87 -1.52
N ALA A 91 -23.16 -4.20 -1.47
CA ALA A 91 -22.16 -4.91 -2.26
C ALA A 91 -22.59 -5.17 -3.71
N VAL A 92 -21.59 -5.33 -4.59
CA VAL A 92 -21.73 -6.03 -5.87
C VAL A 92 -21.38 -7.50 -5.62
N LEU A 93 -22.32 -8.40 -5.87
CA LEU A 93 -22.16 -9.83 -5.61
C LEU A 93 -22.44 -10.65 -6.88
N PRO A 94 -21.68 -11.73 -7.15
CA PRO A 94 -22.11 -12.74 -8.10
C PRO A 94 -23.45 -13.37 -7.68
N VAL A 95 -24.51 -13.11 -8.44
CA VAL A 95 -25.86 -13.62 -8.20
C VAL A 95 -26.19 -14.70 -9.21
N LEU A 96 -26.82 -15.77 -8.71
CA LEU A 96 -27.26 -16.91 -9.51
C LEU A 96 -28.27 -16.49 -10.58
N VAL A 97 -27.98 -16.88 -11.83
CA VAL A 97 -28.83 -16.64 -13.00
C VAL A 97 -29.01 -17.91 -13.84
N THR A 98 -30.01 -17.92 -14.72
CA THR A 98 -30.14 -18.94 -15.75
C THR A 98 -29.02 -18.81 -16.79
N PRO A 99 -28.75 -19.82 -17.64
CA PRO A 99 -27.79 -19.70 -18.74
C PRO A 99 -28.07 -18.50 -19.67
N GLU A 100 -29.34 -18.12 -19.80
CA GLU A 100 -29.80 -16.96 -20.57
C GLU A 100 -29.65 -15.63 -19.81
N GLY A 101 -29.22 -15.68 -18.54
CA GLY A 101 -28.94 -14.51 -17.70
C GLY A 101 -30.11 -14.00 -16.86
N HIS A 102 -31.21 -14.74 -16.75
CA HIS A 102 -32.36 -14.33 -15.92
C HIS A 102 -32.14 -14.64 -14.44
N LEU A 103 -32.62 -13.79 -13.53
CA LEU A 103 -32.55 -14.02 -12.09
C LEU A 103 -33.23 -15.33 -11.68
N MET A 104 -32.56 -16.13 -10.84
CA MET A 104 -33.11 -17.37 -10.31
C MET A 104 -33.56 -17.21 -8.85
N LEU A 105 -34.87 -17.29 -8.62
CA LEU A 105 -35.46 -17.37 -7.29
C LEU A 105 -35.84 -18.82 -6.96
N LEU A 106 -35.15 -19.40 -5.98
CA LEU A 106 -35.41 -20.77 -5.54
C LEU A 106 -36.60 -20.78 -4.57
N LYS A 107 -37.53 -21.71 -4.75
CA LYS A 107 -38.66 -21.88 -3.83
C LYS A 107 -38.19 -22.56 -2.55
N ALA A 108 -38.44 -21.95 -1.39
CA ALA A 108 -38.25 -22.56 -0.07
C ALA A 108 -39.51 -22.38 0.81
N PRO A 109 -39.68 -23.20 1.87
CA PRO A 109 -40.87 -23.15 2.74
C PRO A 109 -41.03 -21.84 3.51
N ASP A 110 -39.93 -21.11 3.72
CA ASP A 110 -39.82 -19.87 4.49
C ASP A 110 -39.78 -18.60 3.61
N GLY A 111 -39.91 -18.74 2.29
CA GLY A 111 -39.89 -17.66 1.32
C GLY A 111 -39.02 -17.96 0.09
N PRO A 112 -39.10 -17.16 -0.98
CA PRO A 112 -38.22 -17.31 -2.14
C PRO A 112 -36.77 -16.94 -1.79
N ARG A 113 -35.79 -17.71 -2.27
CA ARG A 113 -34.37 -17.50 -1.99
C ARG A 113 -33.62 -17.03 -3.23
N LEU A 114 -32.91 -15.91 -3.10
CA LEU A 114 -31.92 -15.47 -4.08
C LEU A 114 -30.55 -15.94 -3.63
N VAL A 115 -29.82 -16.66 -4.48
CA VAL A 115 -28.48 -17.15 -4.14
C VAL A 115 -27.42 -16.20 -4.70
N ALA A 116 -26.52 -15.74 -3.84
CA ALA A 116 -25.37 -14.93 -4.22
C ALA A 116 -24.09 -15.51 -3.62
N TYR A 117 -22.94 -15.09 -4.14
CA TYR A 117 -21.63 -15.50 -3.65
C TYR A 117 -20.83 -14.27 -3.25
N THR A 118 -19.92 -14.42 -2.30
CA THR A 118 -19.05 -13.32 -1.86
C THR A 118 -17.96 -12.99 -2.88
N ALA A 119 -17.61 -13.92 -3.77
CA ALA A 119 -16.65 -13.71 -4.86
C ALA A 119 -16.93 -14.64 -6.05
N SER A 120 -16.53 -14.24 -7.27
CA SER A 120 -16.74 -15.03 -8.49
C SER A 120 -16.04 -16.40 -8.44
N GLY A 121 -14.86 -16.47 -7.81
CA GLY A 121 -14.14 -17.73 -7.61
C GLY A 121 -14.80 -18.69 -6.62
N LEU A 122 -15.87 -18.28 -5.93
CA LEU A 122 -16.68 -19.14 -5.06
C LEU A 122 -17.93 -19.65 -5.77
N VAL A 123 -18.19 -19.21 -7.00
CA VAL A 123 -19.29 -19.71 -7.82
C VAL A 123 -18.89 -21.11 -8.34
N PRO A 124 -19.71 -22.15 -8.12
CA PRO A 124 -19.42 -23.48 -8.67
C PRO A 124 -19.32 -23.46 -10.20
N GLU A 125 -18.42 -24.26 -10.78
CA GLU A 125 -18.17 -24.31 -12.23
C GLU A 125 -19.44 -24.57 -13.06
N ASP A 126 -20.41 -25.30 -12.50
CA ASP A 126 -21.66 -25.73 -13.13
C ASP A 126 -22.77 -24.66 -13.08
N VAL A 127 -22.48 -23.50 -12.47
CA VAL A 127 -23.47 -22.51 -12.07
C VAL A 127 -23.19 -21.17 -12.76
N TYR A 128 -24.22 -20.63 -13.42
CA TYR A 128 -24.13 -19.30 -14.00
C TYR A 128 -24.42 -18.26 -12.93
N ALA A 129 -23.44 -17.39 -12.68
CA ALA A 129 -23.64 -16.22 -11.84
C ALA A 129 -23.20 -14.97 -12.60
N LYS A 130 -23.87 -13.85 -12.32
CA LYS A 130 -23.48 -12.53 -12.83
C LYS A 130 -23.24 -11.58 -11.67
N PRO A 131 -22.19 -10.75 -11.70
CA PRO A 131 -22.05 -9.68 -10.74
C PRO A 131 -23.27 -8.76 -10.85
N MET A 132 -23.87 -8.43 -9.71
CA MET A 132 -25.03 -7.55 -9.64
C MET A 132 -24.94 -6.66 -8.41
N TYR A 133 -25.26 -5.38 -8.59
CA TYR A 133 -25.35 -4.43 -7.49
C TYR A 133 -26.59 -4.75 -6.64
N LEU A 134 -26.36 -5.28 -5.44
CA LEU A 134 -27.41 -5.80 -4.57
C LEU A 134 -28.51 -4.77 -4.28
N PRO A 135 -28.20 -3.49 -4.00
CA PRO A 135 -29.21 -2.47 -3.80
C PRO A 135 -30.25 -2.37 -4.93
N ARG A 136 -29.83 -2.43 -6.21
CA ARG A 136 -30.78 -2.42 -7.35
C ARG A 136 -31.67 -3.65 -7.35
N LEU A 137 -31.10 -4.82 -7.05
CA LEU A 137 -31.84 -6.08 -7.03
C LEU A 137 -32.94 -6.09 -5.98
N LEU A 138 -32.69 -5.52 -4.80
CA LEU A 138 -33.67 -5.51 -3.70
C LEU A 138 -34.99 -4.83 -4.09
N LYS A 139 -35.00 -3.90 -5.07
CA LYS A 139 -36.25 -3.31 -5.60
C LYS A 139 -37.17 -4.33 -6.27
N ALA A 140 -36.59 -5.36 -6.87
CA ALA A 140 -37.30 -6.36 -7.68
C ALA A 140 -37.61 -7.64 -6.91
N LEU A 141 -37.15 -7.77 -5.65
CA LEU A 141 -37.36 -8.96 -4.84
C LEU A 141 -38.62 -8.84 -3.97
N PRO A 142 -39.35 -9.95 -3.77
CA PRO A 142 -40.42 -10.01 -2.77
C PRO A 142 -39.92 -9.65 -1.36
N ALA A 143 -40.76 -9.00 -0.55
CA ALA A 143 -40.39 -8.58 0.80
C ALA A 143 -40.11 -9.76 1.75
N ASP A 144 -40.71 -10.92 1.48
CA ASP A 144 -40.50 -12.20 2.18
C ASP A 144 -39.34 -13.01 1.59
N ALA A 145 -38.61 -12.48 0.61
CA ALA A 145 -37.45 -13.15 0.05
C ALA A 145 -36.23 -13.13 1.00
N ILE A 146 -35.36 -14.11 0.84
CA ILE A 146 -34.11 -14.25 1.59
C ILE A 146 -32.92 -14.24 0.62
N LEU A 147 -31.94 -13.38 0.87
CA LEU A 147 -30.64 -13.47 0.22
C LEU A 147 -29.80 -14.54 0.92
N ALA A 148 -29.52 -15.64 0.23
CA ALA A 148 -28.62 -16.70 0.68
C ALA A 148 -27.24 -16.50 0.07
N VAL A 149 -26.28 -16.09 0.89
CA VAL A 149 -24.89 -15.84 0.47
C VAL A 149 -24.06 -17.11 0.64
N ASN A 150 -23.28 -17.43 -0.38
CA ASN A 150 -22.48 -18.64 -0.53
C ASN A 150 -23.34 -19.92 -0.40
N GLY A 151 -24.57 -19.91 -0.93
CA GLY A 151 -25.63 -20.90 -0.65
C GLY A 151 -25.35 -22.38 -0.93
N SER A 152 -24.17 -22.75 -1.46
CA SER A 152 -23.69 -24.12 -1.65
C SER A 152 -22.34 -24.42 -0.97
N ALA A 153 -21.72 -23.44 -0.29
CA ALA A 153 -20.46 -23.57 0.43
C ALA A 153 -20.66 -23.81 1.94
N GLU A 154 -19.62 -24.23 2.67
CA GLU A 154 -19.70 -24.48 4.14
C GLU A 154 -19.88 -23.20 4.99
N LEU A 155 -19.48 -22.02 4.50
CA LEU A 155 -19.85 -20.73 5.11
C LEU A 155 -21.06 -20.14 4.40
N GLN A 156 -22.19 -20.01 5.10
CA GLN A 156 -23.42 -19.42 4.57
C GLN A 156 -23.94 -18.33 5.49
N ALA A 157 -24.52 -17.30 4.89
CA ALA A 157 -25.27 -16.27 5.61
C ALA A 157 -26.62 -16.07 4.91
N GLN A 158 -27.66 -15.84 5.70
CA GLN A 158 -28.99 -15.58 5.20
C GLN A 158 -29.44 -14.21 5.71
N PHE A 159 -29.91 -13.38 4.80
CA PHE A 159 -30.38 -12.04 5.10
C PHE A 159 -31.81 -11.90 4.57
N PRO A 160 -32.80 -11.66 5.45
CA PRO A 160 -34.11 -11.22 5.03
C PRO A 160 -33.99 -9.96 4.16
N VAL A 161 -34.71 -9.91 3.05
CA VAL A 161 -34.73 -8.71 2.19
C VAL A 161 -35.17 -7.48 2.98
N ALA A 162 -36.11 -7.62 3.91
CA ALA A 162 -36.55 -6.55 4.81
C ALA A 162 -35.39 -5.94 5.62
N ASP A 163 -34.45 -6.75 6.11
CA ASP A 163 -33.29 -6.29 6.90
C ASP A 163 -32.25 -5.59 6.03
N LEU A 164 -32.05 -6.06 4.80
CA LEU A 164 -31.19 -5.39 3.82
C LEU A 164 -31.78 -4.04 3.40
N VAL A 165 -33.10 -3.96 3.21
CA VAL A 165 -33.81 -2.71 2.92
C VAL A 165 -33.70 -1.73 4.11
N ALA A 166 -33.86 -2.22 5.34
CA ALA A 166 -33.65 -1.40 6.54
C ALA A 166 -32.21 -0.88 6.63
N ALA A 167 -31.22 -1.75 6.36
CA ALA A 167 -29.81 -1.36 6.32
C ALA A 167 -29.54 -0.27 5.26
N LEU A 168 -30.10 -0.39 4.05
CA LEU A 168 -29.98 0.65 3.03
C LEU A 168 -30.63 1.97 3.45
N ARG A 169 -31.78 1.91 4.15
CA ARG A 169 -32.44 3.08 4.72
C ARG A 169 -31.56 3.77 5.76
N ASP A 170 -30.95 3.01 6.67
CA ASP A 170 -30.06 3.53 7.72
C ASP A 170 -28.83 4.24 7.13
N ASN A 171 -28.40 3.87 5.93
CA ASN A 171 -27.29 4.54 5.24
C ASN A 171 -27.72 5.68 4.32
N GLY A 172 -29.00 6.03 4.25
CA GLY A 172 -29.49 7.05 3.32
C GLY A 172 -29.31 6.65 1.84
N LEU A 173 -29.30 5.35 1.54
CA LEU A 173 -29.20 4.78 0.19
C LEU A 173 -30.55 4.37 -0.38
N LEU A 174 -31.64 4.79 0.27
CA LEU A 174 -33.00 4.68 -0.24
C LEU A 174 -33.60 6.08 -0.32
N VAL A 175 -34.12 6.43 -1.50
CA VAL A 175 -34.78 7.70 -1.77
C VAL A 175 -36.21 7.41 -2.19
N ASP A 176 -37.19 7.98 -1.49
CA ASP A 176 -38.59 7.92 -1.92
C ASP A 176 -38.73 8.70 -3.22
N ASN A 177 -39.21 8.04 -4.28
CA ASN A 177 -39.41 8.70 -5.55
C ASN A 177 -40.78 9.43 -5.58
N SER A 178 -40.92 10.38 -6.49
CA SER A 178 -42.11 11.22 -6.61
C SER A 178 -43.38 10.46 -7.07
N THR A 179 -43.24 9.18 -7.46
CA THR A 179 -44.34 8.31 -7.91
C THR A 179 -44.73 7.24 -6.88
N GLY A 180 -44.16 7.27 -5.66
CA GLY A 180 -44.52 6.38 -4.55
C GLY A 180 -43.75 5.05 -4.52
N GLY A 181 -42.66 4.92 -5.27
CA GLY A 181 -41.68 3.82 -5.22
C GLY A 181 -40.37 4.21 -4.53
N LEU A 182 -39.41 3.27 -4.48
CA LEU A 182 -38.09 3.46 -3.86
C LEU A 182 -36.99 3.48 -4.91
N ASP A 183 -36.18 4.54 -4.91
CA ASP A 183 -34.90 4.61 -5.60
C ASP A 183 -33.74 4.25 -4.69
N VAL A 184 -32.65 3.77 -5.29
CA VAL A 184 -31.57 3.13 -4.58
C VAL A 184 -30.23 3.73 -4.96
N GLY A 185 -29.44 4.05 -3.95
CA GLY A 185 -28.20 4.81 -4.04
C GLY A 185 -28.34 6.18 -3.37
N PRO A 186 -27.24 6.90 -3.21
CA PRO A 186 -27.26 8.24 -2.62
C PRO A 186 -28.03 9.21 -3.53
N ALA A 187 -28.58 10.28 -2.95
CA ALA A 187 -29.45 11.21 -3.67
C ALA A 187 -28.83 11.77 -4.97
N PHE A 188 -27.51 12.00 -5.01
CA PHE A 188 -26.83 12.42 -6.24
C PHE A 188 -26.82 11.33 -7.32
N TRP A 189 -26.64 10.05 -6.95
CA TRP A 189 -26.66 8.94 -7.90
C TRP A 189 -28.05 8.77 -8.50
N VAL A 190 -29.10 8.91 -7.69
CA VAL A 190 -30.48 8.87 -8.18
C VAL A 190 -30.70 9.94 -9.25
N GLN A 191 -30.20 11.16 -9.04
CA GLN A 191 -30.25 12.23 -10.06
C GLN A 191 -29.46 11.89 -11.32
N GLN A 192 -28.24 11.35 -11.20
CA GLN A 192 -27.41 11.00 -12.36
C GLN A 192 -27.91 9.75 -13.10
N SER A 193 -28.53 8.80 -12.40
CA SER A 193 -29.07 7.57 -12.98
C SER A 193 -30.24 7.83 -13.92
N ALA A 194 -31.09 8.82 -13.64
CA ALA A 194 -32.16 9.21 -14.54
C ALA A 194 -31.57 9.73 -15.86
N ARG A 195 -30.55 10.59 -15.77
CA ARG A 195 -29.83 11.13 -16.93
C ARG A 195 -29.13 10.03 -17.72
N LEU A 196 -28.49 9.07 -17.04
CA LEU A 196 -27.83 7.94 -17.69
C LEU A 196 -28.83 7.00 -18.39
N ALA A 197 -30.00 6.74 -17.79
CA ALA A 197 -31.02 5.88 -18.37
C ALA A 197 -31.64 6.44 -19.67
N GLU A 198 -31.61 7.76 -19.87
CA GLU A 198 -32.01 8.39 -21.14
C GLU A 198 -30.93 8.27 -22.23
N LEU A 199 -29.68 8.03 -21.85
CA LEU A 199 -28.53 8.03 -22.76
C LEU A 199 -28.20 6.64 -23.31
N VAL A 200 -28.37 5.58 -22.51
CA VAL A 200 -27.91 4.24 -22.86
C VAL A 200 -29.01 3.20 -22.71
N ASP A 201 -28.85 2.06 -23.39
CA ASP A 201 -29.73 0.93 -23.19
C ASP A 201 -29.56 0.29 -21.80
N GLU A 202 -30.55 -0.49 -21.39
CA GLU A 202 -30.59 -1.11 -20.05
C GLU A 202 -29.38 -2.03 -19.74
N PRO A 203 -28.85 -2.84 -20.69
CA PRO A 203 -27.62 -3.59 -20.47
C PRO A 203 -26.40 -2.69 -20.19
N THR A 204 -26.22 -1.62 -20.96
CA THR A 204 -25.12 -0.67 -20.78
C THR A 204 -25.25 0.11 -19.49
N PHE A 205 -26.48 0.56 -19.16
CA PHE A 205 -26.79 1.19 -17.88
C PHE A 205 -26.33 0.30 -16.72
N THR A 206 -26.71 -0.98 -16.78
CA THR A 206 -26.38 -1.96 -15.74
C THR A 206 -24.88 -2.15 -15.60
N ALA A 207 -24.13 -2.22 -16.71
CA ALA A 207 -22.68 -2.33 -16.68
C ALA A 207 -22.01 -1.11 -16.02
N ILE A 208 -22.48 0.10 -16.34
CA ILE A 208 -21.98 1.34 -15.75
C ILE A 208 -22.30 1.41 -14.26
N GLU A 209 -23.53 1.11 -13.85
CA GLU A 209 -23.94 1.13 -12.45
C GLU A 209 -23.12 0.16 -11.61
N GLN A 210 -22.87 -1.06 -12.11
CA GLN A 210 -22.04 -2.05 -11.40
C GLN A 210 -20.62 -1.52 -11.15
N VAL A 211 -20.02 -0.97 -12.19
CA VAL A 211 -18.66 -0.40 -12.17
C VAL A 211 -18.57 0.82 -11.25
N VAL A 212 -19.56 1.70 -11.29
CA VAL A 212 -19.63 2.87 -10.39
C VAL A 212 -19.92 2.45 -8.93
N ALA A 213 -20.77 1.45 -8.71
CA ALA A 213 -21.04 0.90 -7.38
C ALA A 213 -19.77 0.31 -6.76
N GLN A 214 -19.00 -0.42 -7.56
CA GLN A 214 -17.81 -1.12 -7.13
C GLN A 214 -16.64 -0.18 -6.89
N TRP A 215 -16.44 0.83 -7.74
CA TRP A 215 -15.22 1.66 -7.72
C TRP A 215 -15.47 3.14 -7.43
N GLY A 216 -16.60 3.69 -7.84
CA GLY A 216 -17.07 5.00 -7.37
C GLY A 216 -17.55 4.97 -5.92
N LYS A 217 -17.63 3.77 -5.31
CA LYS A 217 -18.06 3.51 -3.92
C LYS A 217 -19.35 4.26 -3.60
N LEU A 218 -20.43 3.95 -4.33
CA LEU A 218 -21.75 4.58 -4.18
C LEU A 218 -22.25 4.67 -2.72
N SER A 219 -21.72 3.82 -1.84
CA SER A 219 -22.10 3.76 -0.44
C SER A 219 -21.22 4.56 0.54
N GLU A 220 -20.17 5.23 0.07
CA GLU A 220 -19.20 6.01 0.87
C GLU A 220 -19.08 7.43 0.31
N THR A 221 -20.07 8.26 0.60
CA THR A 221 -20.28 9.50 -0.16
C THR A 221 -19.64 10.72 0.49
N THR A 222 -18.56 11.22 -0.11
CA THR A 222 -18.08 12.59 0.09
C THR A 222 -18.53 13.49 -1.07
N PRO A 223 -18.61 14.83 -0.88
CA PRO A 223 -18.92 15.76 -1.97
C PRO A 223 -18.00 15.62 -3.20
N GLU A 224 -16.73 15.28 -2.99
CA GLU A 224 -15.70 15.11 -4.01
C GLU A 224 -15.95 13.86 -4.86
N ARG A 225 -16.36 12.75 -4.23
CA ARG A 225 -16.73 11.51 -4.95
C ARG A 225 -17.99 11.67 -5.78
N GLY A 226 -18.99 12.38 -5.25
CA GLY A 226 -20.21 12.69 -6.01
C GLY A 226 -19.90 13.50 -7.28
N ARG A 227 -18.98 14.46 -7.16
CA ARG A 227 -18.43 15.26 -8.27
C ARG A 227 -17.65 14.43 -9.29
N ALA A 228 -16.83 13.48 -8.86
CA ALA A 228 -16.10 12.58 -9.75
C ALA A 228 -17.04 11.72 -10.60
N ILE A 229 -18.09 11.17 -9.98
CA ILE A 229 -19.13 10.39 -10.66
C ILE A 229 -19.90 11.28 -11.64
N GLU A 230 -20.28 12.49 -11.25
CA GLU A 230 -20.97 13.43 -12.14
C GLU A 230 -20.14 13.78 -13.40
N LEU A 231 -18.83 13.99 -13.23
CA LEU A 231 -17.92 14.18 -14.37
C LEU A 231 -17.84 12.93 -15.26
N GLY A 232 -17.76 11.74 -14.66
CA GLY A 232 -17.76 10.47 -15.39
C GLY A 232 -19.05 10.25 -16.20
N ILE A 233 -20.22 10.54 -15.63
CA ILE A 233 -21.50 10.47 -16.36
C ILE A 233 -21.56 11.52 -17.48
N THR A 234 -20.97 12.69 -17.26
CA THR A 234 -20.82 13.70 -18.32
C THR A 234 -19.89 13.22 -19.44
N ALA A 235 -18.83 12.48 -19.12
CA ALA A 235 -17.97 11.86 -20.12
C ALA A 235 -18.70 10.77 -20.93
N VAL A 236 -19.55 9.96 -20.27
CA VAL A 236 -20.44 8.99 -20.95
C VAL A 236 -21.35 9.70 -21.94
N GLU A 237 -21.98 10.81 -21.53
CA GLU A 237 -22.84 11.61 -22.39
C GLU A 237 -22.10 12.16 -23.63
N VAL A 238 -20.86 12.60 -23.46
CA VAL A 238 -19.98 13.03 -24.56
C VAL A 238 -19.74 11.88 -25.54
N LEU A 239 -19.41 10.69 -25.03
CA LEU A 239 -19.14 9.51 -25.86
C LEU A 239 -20.37 9.03 -26.64
N VAL A 240 -21.53 8.93 -25.97
CA VAL A 240 -22.78 8.47 -26.57
C VAL A 240 -23.26 9.43 -27.66
N LYS A 241 -23.29 10.74 -27.39
CA LYS A 241 -23.63 11.75 -28.41
C LYS A 241 -22.61 11.77 -29.56
N GLY A 242 -21.38 11.39 -29.25
CA GLY A 242 -20.31 11.16 -30.20
C GLY A 242 -20.43 9.88 -31.03
N GLY A 243 -21.41 9.01 -30.76
CA GLY A 243 -21.63 7.75 -31.48
C GLY A 243 -20.82 6.56 -30.95
N ILE A 244 -20.19 6.68 -29.78
CA ILE A 244 -19.52 5.56 -29.09
C ILE A 244 -20.51 4.91 -28.13
N THR A 245 -20.83 3.64 -28.38
CA THR A 245 -21.83 2.88 -27.61
C THR A 245 -21.29 1.59 -26.99
N ASP A 246 -19.97 1.34 -27.06
CA ASP A 246 -19.35 0.16 -26.45
C ASP A 246 -19.53 0.22 -24.92
N PRO A 247 -20.25 -0.75 -24.31
CA PRO A 247 -20.57 -0.70 -22.89
C PRO A 247 -19.35 -0.66 -21.97
N ASP A 248 -18.27 -1.34 -22.34
CA ASP A 248 -17.05 -1.39 -21.52
C ASP A 248 -16.30 -0.05 -21.55
N VAL A 249 -16.33 0.62 -22.70
CA VAL A 249 -15.74 1.96 -22.88
C VAL A 249 -16.52 3.00 -22.09
N LEU A 250 -17.85 2.93 -22.12
CA LEU A 250 -18.72 3.83 -21.36
C LEU A 250 -18.59 3.59 -19.85
N ALA A 251 -18.53 2.32 -19.41
CA ALA A 251 -18.28 1.98 -18.02
C ALA A 251 -16.91 2.48 -17.54
N ALA A 252 -15.86 2.29 -18.33
CA ALA A 252 -14.53 2.79 -18.03
C ALA A 252 -14.49 4.33 -17.94
N ALA A 253 -15.20 5.02 -18.84
CA ALA A 253 -15.33 6.48 -18.81
C ALA A 253 -16.06 6.98 -17.55
N ALA A 254 -17.08 6.27 -17.09
CA ALA A 254 -17.88 6.65 -15.92
C ALA A 254 -17.08 6.66 -14.60
N VAL A 255 -16.05 5.83 -14.48
CA VAL A 255 -15.19 5.74 -13.28
C VAL A 255 -13.81 6.35 -13.45
N PHE A 256 -13.47 6.85 -14.63
CA PHE A 256 -12.14 7.39 -14.93
C PHE A 256 -11.73 8.48 -13.93
N ASN A 257 -12.59 9.47 -13.72
CA ASN A 257 -12.32 10.55 -12.76
C ASN A 257 -12.39 10.10 -11.30
N ALA A 258 -13.09 9.00 -11.00
CA ALA A 258 -13.00 8.38 -9.68
C ALA A 258 -11.63 7.73 -9.43
N ALA A 259 -10.85 7.42 -10.46
CA ALA A 259 -9.46 7.00 -10.31
C ALA A 259 -8.45 8.16 -10.37
N ASP A 260 -8.90 9.38 -10.64
CA ASP A 260 -8.03 10.56 -10.70
C ASP A 260 -7.80 11.11 -9.28
N PRO A 261 -6.54 11.26 -8.83
CA PRO A 261 -6.21 11.81 -7.52
C PRO A 261 -6.83 13.19 -7.26
N LEU A 262 -7.07 13.99 -8.31
CA LEU A 262 -7.69 15.32 -8.22
C LEU A 262 -9.13 15.28 -7.71
N TYR A 263 -9.87 14.20 -7.98
CA TYR A 263 -11.30 14.11 -7.67
C TYR A 263 -11.64 13.03 -6.62
N ASN A 264 -10.74 12.07 -6.34
CA ASN A 264 -11.02 10.98 -5.39
C ASN A 264 -9.96 10.75 -4.29
N GLY A 265 -8.92 11.59 -4.15
CA GLY A 265 -7.98 11.50 -3.02
C GLY A 265 -7.27 10.13 -2.89
N SER A 266 -6.11 9.97 -3.53
CA SER A 266 -5.16 8.85 -3.37
C SER A 266 -5.58 7.40 -3.73
N ASP A 267 -6.84 7.13 -4.10
CA ASP A 267 -7.35 5.75 -4.34
C ASP A 267 -7.01 5.14 -5.73
N ARG A 268 -6.20 5.83 -6.55
CA ARG A 268 -5.83 5.40 -7.93
C ARG A 268 -5.12 4.04 -7.95
N ILE A 269 -4.20 3.81 -7.02
CA ILE A 269 -3.40 2.57 -6.94
C ILE A 269 -4.29 1.42 -6.45
N SER A 270 -5.17 1.65 -5.47
CA SER A 270 -6.16 0.68 -5.00
C SER A 270 -7.06 0.18 -6.13
N MET A 271 -7.48 1.09 -7.02
CA MET A 271 -8.27 0.74 -8.20
C MET A 271 -7.47 -0.08 -9.22
N ILE A 272 -6.20 0.24 -9.46
CA ILE A 272 -5.32 -0.53 -10.36
C ILE A 272 -5.01 -1.92 -9.79
N ILE A 273 -4.84 -2.06 -8.48
CA ILE A 273 -4.60 -3.36 -7.83
C ILE A 273 -5.88 -4.21 -7.84
N ALA A 274 -7.04 -3.62 -7.52
CA ALA A 274 -8.33 -4.30 -7.63
C ALA A 274 -8.63 -4.72 -9.08
N ALA A 275 -8.18 -3.90 -10.05
CA ALA A 275 -8.29 -4.18 -11.47
C ALA A 275 -7.56 -5.46 -11.89
N GLU A 276 -6.37 -5.68 -11.34
CA GLU A 276 -5.53 -6.84 -11.65
C GLU A 276 -6.10 -8.15 -11.09
N ALA A 277 -6.82 -8.08 -9.97
CA ALA A 277 -7.43 -9.26 -9.34
C ALA A 277 -8.69 -9.77 -10.07
N GLU A 278 -9.40 -8.90 -10.80
CA GLU A 278 -10.72 -9.22 -11.37
C GLU A 278 -10.74 -9.42 -12.89
N GLY A 279 -9.70 -9.00 -13.61
CA GLY A 279 -9.43 -9.41 -15.00
C GLY A 279 -10.47 -8.97 -16.05
N THR A 280 -11.21 -7.88 -15.84
CA THR A 280 -12.26 -7.43 -16.79
C THR A 280 -11.74 -6.47 -17.87
N ARG A 281 -12.42 -6.42 -19.02
CA ARG A 281 -12.08 -5.51 -20.13
C ARG A 281 -12.20 -4.03 -19.73
N VAL A 282 -13.19 -3.68 -18.92
CA VAL A 282 -13.38 -2.32 -18.37
C VAL A 282 -12.14 -1.87 -17.59
N LEU A 283 -11.57 -2.77 -16.78
CA LEU A 283 -10.41 -2.51 -15.94
C LEU A 283 -9.13 -2.28 -16.75
N ALA A 284 -8.92 -3.08 -17.79
CA ALA A 284 -7.82 -2.87 -18.74
C ALA A 284 -7.93 -1.51 -19.45
N LEU A 285 -9.15 -1.09 -19.79
CA LEU A 285 -9.41 0.20 -20.42
C LEU A 285 -9.13 1.37 -19.47
N VAL A 286 -9.62 1.30 -18.22
CA VAL A 286 -9.35 2.34 -17.20
C VAL A 286 -7.85 2.46 -16.93
N ARG A 287 -7.15 1.34 -16.71
CA ARG A 287 -5.69 1.32 -16.52
C ARG A 287 -4.97 1.98 -17.69
N SER A 288 -5.29 1.55 -18.91
CA SER A 288 -4.68 2.09 -20.12
C SER A 288 -4.94 3.60 -20.28
N ALA A 289 -6.12 4.07 -19.87
CA ALA A 289 -6.50 5.47 -19.98
C ALA A 289 -5.83 6.35 -18.92
N LEU A 290 -5.49 5.80 -17.75
CA LEU A 290 -4.80 6.53 -16.69
C LEU A 290 -3.30 6.73 -16.97
N SER A 291 -2.70 5.96 -17.88
CA SER A 291 -1.24 5.96 -18.11
C SER A 291 -0.61 7.29 -18.55
N PRO A 292 -1.27 8.20 -19.31
CA PRO A 292 -0.70 9.50 -19.60
C PRO A 292 -1.31 10.59 -18.73
N GLN A 293 -0.48 11.27 -17.94
CA GLN A 293 -0.80 12.63 -17.48
C GLN A 293 0.31 13.59 -17.90
N VAL A 294 -0.08 14.77 -18.36
CA VAL A 294 0.82 15.92 -18.41
C VAL A 294 1.16 16.26 -16.96
N PRO A 295 2.44 16.43 -16.58
CA PRO A 295 2.82 16.84 -15.23
C PRO A 295 2.00 18.06 -14.78
N SER A 296 1.45 18.01 -13.57
CA SER A 296 0.65 19.07 -12.95
C SER A 296 1.38 20.42 -12.80
N ASP A 297 2.69 20.38 -12.98
CA ASP A 297 3.72 21.34 -12.65
C ASP A 297 4.32 22.00 -13.92
N ALA A 298 3.67 21.83 -15.07
CA ALA A 298 3.99 22.58 -16.28
C ALA A 298 3.63 24.07 -16.11
N ASP A 299 4.62 24.83 -15.64
CA ASP A 299 4.60 26.30 -15.52
C ASP A 299 4.27 26.94 -16.89
N PRO A 300 3.15 27.70 -17.01
CA PRO A 300 2.78 28.40 -18.24
C PRO A 300 3.82 29.42 -18.72
N ASP A 301 4.64 29.95 -17.79
CA ASP A 301 5.55 31.06 -18.04
C ASP A 301 7.01 30.62 -18.29
N ARG A 302 7.35 29.32 -18.13
CA ARG A 302 8.65 28.76 -18.54
C ARG A 302 8.64 28.27 -19.99
N ALA A 303 8.69 29.25 -20.89
CA ALA A 303 9.19 29.27 -22.27
C ALA A 303 9.23 27.93 -23.08
N GLU A 304 8.13 27.68 -23.80
CA GLU A 304 7.96 27.08 -25.14
C GLU A 304 8.62 25.75 -25.56
N LEU A 305 9.86 25.42 -25.16
CA LEU A 305 10.59 24.27 -25.69
C LEU A 305 10.38 22.98 -24.88
N VAL A 306 10.43 23.06 -23.55
CA VAL A 306 10.14 21.92 -22.65
C VAL A 306 8.63 21.63 -22.63
N ASN A 307 7.80 22.69 -22.53
CA ASN A 307 6.36 22.55 -22.69
C ASN A 307 6.01 22.06 -24.11
N GLY A 308 6.68 22.55 -25.16
CA GLY A 308 6.48 22.05 -26.53
C GLY A 308 6.73 20.54 -26.66
N LEU A 309 7.84 20.05 -26.10
CA LEU A 309 8.23 18.64 -26.14
C LEU A 309 7.31 17.78 -25.27
N VAL A 310 7.07 18.14 -24.01
CA VAL A 310 6.18 17.37 -23.10
C VAL A 310 4.75 17.28 -23.67
N TYR A 311 4.21 18.38 -24.20
CA TYR A 311 2.91 18.35 -24.89
C TYR A 311 2.95 17.55 -26.19
N HIS A 312 4.06 17.57 -26.93
CA HIS A 312 4.22 16.76 -28.13
C HIS A 312 4.24 15.26 -27.80
N LEU A 313 5.01 14.86 -26.78
CA LEU A 313 5.09 13.48 -26.28
C LEU A 313 3.74 12.99 -25.78
N TYR A 314 3.00 13.82 -25.05
CA TYR A 314 1.63 13.52 -24.62
C TYR A 314 0.68 13.29 -25.81
N VAL A 315 0.76 14.12 -26.85
CA VAL A 315 -0.06 13.98 -28.07
C VAL A 315 0.31 12.71 -28.86
N GLU A 316 1.59 12.39 -29.00
CA GLU A 316 2.04 11.16 -29.66
C GLU A 316 1.64 9.90 -28.87
N HIS A 317 1.74 9.95 -27.55
CA HIS A 317 1.28 8.86 -26.69
C HIS A 317 -0.25 8.65 -26.83
N LEU A 318 -1.05 9.73 -26.81
CA LEU A 318 -2.49 9.64 -27.06
C LEU A 318 -2.82 9.10 -28.47
N ARG A 319 -2.00 9.41 -29.48
CA ARG A 319 -2.16 8.85 -30.84
C ARG A 319 -1.85 7.35 -30.88
N ALA A 320 -0.82 6.91 -30.16
CA ALA A 320 -0.42 5.51 -30.06
C ALA A 320 -1.46 4.65 -29.31
N MET A 321 -2.33 5.27 -28.50
CA MET A 321 -3.41 4.56 -27.82
C MET A 321 -4.47 3.99 -28.77
N PRO A 322 -5.04 2.81 -28.42
CA PRO A 322 -6.27 2.33 -29.02
C PRO A 322 -7.38 3.38 -28.94
N LEU A 323 -8.23 3.42 -29.97
CA LEU A 323 -9.32 4.40 -30.10
C LEU A 323 -10.19 4.48 -28.84
N GLN A 324 -10.49 3.32 -28.25
CA GLN A 324 -11.33 3.16 -27.06
C GLN A 324 -10.70 3.87 -25.84
N THR A 325 -9.42 3.59 -25.57
CA THR A 325 -8.66 4.20 -24.47
C THR A 325 -8.53 5.70 -24.66
N ARG A 326 -8.21 6.13 -25.89
CA ARG A 326 -8.08 7.54 -26.25
C ARG A 326 -9.39 8.29 -26.08
N ALA A 327 -10.52 7.66 -26.43
CA ALA A 327 -11.85 8.23 -26.27
C ALA A 327 -12.20 8.44 -24.79
N ILE A 328 -11.85 7.50 -23.90
CA ILE A 328 -12.06 7.62 -22.45
C ILE A 328 -11.34 8.86 -21.91
N VAL A 329 -10.05 9.02 -22.24
CA VAL A 329 -9.23 10.16 -21.78
C VAL A 329 -9.81 11.48 -22.28
N LEU A 330 -10.09 11.56 -23.58
CA LEU A 330 -10.56 12.82 -24.18
C LEU A 330 -11.96 13.20 -23.70
N ALA A 331 -12.88 12.24 -23.57
CA ALA A 331 -14.23 12.51 -23.08
C ALA A 331 -14.25 13.01 -21.64
N ASN A 332 -13.40 12.47 -20.76
CA ASN A 332 -13.30 12.93 -19.38
C ASN A 332 -12.71 14.33 -19.27
N ARG A 333 -11.71 14.67 -20.10
CA ARG A 333 -11.18 16.05 -20.14
C ARG A 333 -12.18 17.04 -20.74
N ILE A 334 -12.97 16.63 -21.74
CA ILE A 334 -14.08 17.44 -22.26
C ILE A 334 -15.12 17.68 -21.15
N ALA A 335 -15.48 16.64 -20.38
CA ALA A 335 -16.40 16.76 -19.25
C ALA A 335 -15.91 17.80 -18.22
N GLU A 336 -14.63 17.79 -17.85
CA GLU A 336 -14.03 18.82 -16.98
C GLU A 336 -14.18 20.23 -17.57
N ALA A 337 -13.93 20.38 -18.88
CA ALA A 337 -13.95 21.67 -19.57
C ALA A 337 -15.34 22.31 -19.69
N ILE A 338 -16.42 21.51 -19.69
CA ILE A 338 -17.80 21.98 -19.92
C ILE A 338 -18.65 22.03 -18.64
N THR A 339 -18.17 21.44 -17.54
CA THR A 339 -18.97 21.30 -16.31
C THR A 339 -18.99 22.60 -15.48
N PRO A 340 -20.16 23.22 -15.21
CA PRO A 340 -20.25 24.58 -14.62
C PRO A 340 -19.74 24.76 -13.19
N TRP A 341 -19.65 23.70 -12.38
CA TRP A 341 -19.14 23.80 -11.01
C TRP A 341 -17.63 23.55 -10.89
N VAL A 342 -16.96 23.10 -11.95
CA VAL A 342 -15.49 23.06 -12.02
C VAL A 342 -14.97 24.51 -11.98
N MET A 343 -13.86 24.78 -11.28
CA MET A 343 -13.35 26.15 -11.15
C MET A 343 -13.04 26.76 -12.52
N ALA A 344 -13.32 28.07 -12.69
CA ALA A 344 -13.28 28.73 -14.00
C ALA A 344 -11.87 28.75 -14.60
N ASP A 345 -10.85 28.99 -13.78
CA ASP A 345 -9.43 28.89 -14.11
C ASP A 345 -9.03 27.47 -14.56
N LEU A 346 -9.49 26.44 -13.85
CA LEU A 346 -9.24 25.06 -14.20
C LEU A 346 -9.91 24.68 -15.52
N ARG A 347 -11.14 25.16 -15.77
CA ARG A 347 -11.80 24.98 -17.07
C ARG A 347 -11.02 25.66 -18.19
N GLU A 348 -10.57 26.90 -18.00
CA GLU A 348 -9.78 27.63 -19.00
C GLU A 348 -8.47 26.91 -19.32
N HIS A 349 -7.76 26.42 -18.30
CA HIS A 349 -6.58 25.57 -18.46
C HIS A 349 -6.90 24.29 -19.23
N ARG A 350 -7.93 23.52 -18.83
CA ARG A 350 -8.32 22.29 -19.54
C ARG A 350 -8.73 22.55 -20.99
N GLN A 351 -9.48 23.62 -21.24
CA GLN A 351 -9.84 24.04 -22.59
C GLN A 351 -8.61 24.42 -23.41
N TYR A 352 -7.60 25.04 -22.80
CA TYR A 352 -6.33 25.36 -23.45
C TYR A 352 -5.51 24.10 -23.77
N ASP A 353 -5.33 23.22 -22.79
CA ASP A 353 -4.56 21.96 -22.89
C ASP A 353 -5.15 21.03 -23.95
N LEU A 354 -6.48 21.01 -24.08
CA LEU A 354 -7.18 20.18 -25.03
C LEU A 354 -7.04 20.64 -26.49
N ARG A 355 -6.58 21.88 -26.76
CA ARG A 355 -6.47 22.42 -28.13
C ARG A 355 -5.55 21.60 -29.03
N ARG A 356 -4.41 21.14 -28.51
CA ARG A 356 -3.42 20.39 -29.30
C ARG A 356 -3.78 18.90 -29.45
N PRO A 357 -4.14 18.16 -28.38
CA PRO A 357 -4.60 16.78 -28.48
C PRO A 357 -5.87 16.64 -29.31
N LEU A 358 -6.89 17.48 -29.13
CA LEU A 358 -8.14 17.32 -29.89
C LEU A 358 -7.94 17.56 -31.39
N ARG A 359 -7.12 18.53 -31.81
CA ARG A 359 -6.81 18.74 -33.23
C ARG A 359 -5.96 17.61 -33.84
N SER A 360 -5.22 16.89 -33.00
CA SER A 360 -4.20 15.93 -33.42
C SER A 360 -4.64 14.47 -33.31
N CYS A 361 -5.56 14.18 -32.39
CA CYS A 361 -5.96 12.83 -31.97
C CYS A 361 -7.44 12.52 -32.26
N ALA A 362 -8.29 13.55 -32.47
CA ALA A 362 -9.72 13.37 -32.74
C ALA A 362 -10.05 13.10 -34.22
N ARG A 363 -9.03 13.02 -35.09
CA ARG A 363 -9.21 12.74 -36.53
C ARG A 363 -9.73 11.32 -36.81
N ASP A 364 -9.56 10.42 -35.85
CA ASP A 364 -10.05 9.04 -35.97
C ASP A 364 -11.40 8.85 -35.25
N PHE A 365 -11.91 9.89 -34.59
CA PHE A 365 -13.22 9.85 -33.94
C PHE A 365 -14.36 10.05 -34.93
N PRO A 366 -15.58 9.55 -34.60
CA PRO A 366 -16.76 9.81 -35.38
C PRO A 366 -17.01 11.31 -35.59
N ASP A 367 -17.60 11.68 -36.74
CA ASP A 367 -17.89 13.07 -37.07
C ASP A 367 -18.79 13.77 -36.07
N ALA A 368 -19.73 13.04 -35.46
CA ALA A 368 -20.60 13.55 -34.42
C ALA A 368 -19.80 14.01 -33.18
N LEU A 369 -18.86 13.18 -32.71
CA LEU A 369 -18.00 13.52 -31.57
C LEU A 369 -17.13 14.73 -31.89
N ARG A 370 -16.55 14.76 -33.09
CA ARG A 370 -15.77 15.91 -33.57
C ARG A 370 -16.58 17.21 -33.60
N ALA A 371 -17.81 17.16 -34.08
CA ALA A 371 -18.70 18.32 -34.17
C ALA A 371 -19.09 18.84 -32.78
N GLN A 372 -19.42 17.93 -31.86
CA GLN A 372 -19.75 18.25 -30.47
C GLN A 372 -18.58 18.91 -29.74
N VAL A 373 -17.37 18.38 -29.92
CA VAL A 373 -16.14 18.98 -29.39
C VAL A 373 -15.91 20.39 -29.93
N ALA A 374 -16.18 20.61 -31.22
CA ALA A 374 -16.03 21.91 -31.85
C ALA A 374 -17.01 22.96 -31.30
N GLU A 375 -18.24 22.53 -31.04
CA GLU A 375 -19.29 23.38 -30.46
C GLU A 375 -18.98 23.73 -29.00
N GLN A 376 -18.56 22.75 -28.20
CA GLN A 376 -18.45 22.91 -26.74
C GLN A 376 -17.13 23.56 -26.29
N ILE A 377 -16.03 23.37 -27.03
CA ILE A 377 -14.69 23.89 -26.65
C ILE A 377 -14.18 24.96 -27.65
N GLY A 378 -14.92 25.23 -28.73
CA GLY A 378 -14.54 26.26 -29.72
C GLY A 378 -13.34 25.86 -30.60
N ILE A 379 -13.06 24.55 -30.72
CA ILE A 379 -11.94 24.02 -31.51
C ILE A 379 -12.49 23.19 -32.65
N ASP A 380 -12.34 23.62 -33.91
CA ASP A 380 -12.69 22.77 -35.06
C ASP A 380 -11.64 21.66 -35.26
N PRO A 381 -11.91 20.39 -34.90
CA PRO A 381 -10.92 19.30 -35.01
C PRO A 381 -10.69 18.88 -36.47
N ARG A 382 -11.50 19.38 -37.42
CA ARG A 382 -11.35 19.15 -38.85
C ARG A 382 -10.33 20.09 -39.49
N LYS A 383 -10.02 21.23 -38.82
CA LYS A 383 -8.98 22.14 -39.30
C LYS A 383 -7.61 21.52 -39.03
N PRO A 384 -6.72 21.46 -40.02
CA PRO A 384 -5.36 21.00 -39.80
C PRO A 384 -4.69 21.85 -38.73
N SER A 385 -3.92 21.21 -37.86
CA SER A 385 -3.09 21.93 -36.91
C SER A 385 -2.15 22.85 -37.70
N PRO A 386 -2.07 24.16 -37.37
CA PRO A 386 -1.12 25.07 -38.03
C PRO A 386 0.34 24.65 -37.76
N TRP A 387 0.54 23.82 -36.75
CA TRP A 387 1.78 23.12 -36.45
C TRP A 387 1.87 21.89 -37.37
N LYS A 388 2.60 22.04 -38.49
CA LYS A 388 3.00 20.92 -39.34
C LYS A 388 3.98 20.04 -38.55
N LEU A 389 3.48 19.00 -37.90
CA LEU A 389 4.26 17.81 -37.62
C LEU A 389 4.22 16.97 -38.89
N ASP A 390 5.22 17.11 -39.79
CA ASP A 390 5.65 16.06 -40.74
C ASP A 390 6.70 16.56 -41.76
N PRO A 391 7.58 15.67 -42.33
CA PRO A 391 7.25 14.26 -42.62
C PRO A 391 8.33 13.20 -42.37
N GLU A 392 7.85 11.97 -42.23
CA GLU A 392 8.53 10.72 -42.58
C GLU A 392 9.68 10.23 -41.66
N PRO A 393 9.78 8.90 -41.48
CA PRO A 393 10.64 8.30 -40.46
C PRO A 393 12.10 8.54 -40.83
N ARG A 394 12.76 9.44 -40.09
CA ARG A 394 14.21 9.61 -40.18
C ARG A 394 14.86 8.44 -39.45
N ALA A 395 15.27 7.47 -40.27
CA ALA A 395 15.88 6.19 -39.93
C ALA A 395 14.96 5.24 -39.16
N SER A 396 14.85 4.00 -39.63
CA SER A 396 14.28 2.91 -38.86
C SER A 396 15.14 2.72 -37.60
N ILE A 397 14.66 3.25 -36.48
CA ILE A 397 15.23 2.98 -35.17
C ILE A 397 14.89 1.54 -34.86
N THR A 398 15.89 0.67 -34.93
CA THR A 398 15.73 -0.79 -34.83
C THR A 398 16.28 -1.34 -33.51
N SER A 399 16.82 -0.46 -32.65
CA SER A 399 17.40 -0.85 -31.37
C SER A 399 17.31 0.26 -30.33
N PRO A 400 17.28 -0.08 -29.03
CA PRO A 400 17.34 0.87 -27.92
C PRO A 400 18.55 1.81 -27.98
N ALA A 401 19.71 1.29 -28.39
CA ALA A 401 20.95 2.07 -28.51
C ALA A 401 20.83 3.21 -29.56
N GLN A 402 20.14 2.97 -30.68
CA GLN A 402 19.89 4.01 -31.69
C GLN A 402 18.92 5.09 -31.19
N ALA A 403 17.91 4.70 -30.39
CA ALA A 403 16.95 5.63 -29.80
C ALA A 403 17.64 6.59 -28.81
N ILE A 404 18.50 6.04 -27.95
CA ILE A 404 19.28 6.78 -26.95
C ILE A 404 20.28 7.73 -27.64
N GLU A 405 20.96 7.26 -28.69
CA GLU A 405 21.93 8.09 -29.42
C GLU A 405 21.27 9.25 -30.18
N CYS A 406 20.10 9.01 -30.79
CA CYS A 406 19.29 10.07 -31.40
C CYS A 406 18.81 11.10 -30.36
N ALA A 407 18.38 10.66 -29.18
CA ALA A 407 18.00 11.54 -28.08
C ALA A 407 19.20 12.36 -27.58
N ARG A 408 20.35 11.74 -27.35
CA ARG A 408 21.59 12.45 -26.93
C ARG A 408 22.06 13.48 -27.97
N THR A 409 22.03 13.12 -29.24
CA THR A 409 22.44 14.01 -30.35
C THR A 409 21.50 15.21 -30.50
N ALA A 410 20.20 15.03 -30.26
CA ALA A 410 19.20 16.09 -30.38
C ALA A 410 19.22 17.10 -29.22
N ILE A 411 19.73 16.71 -28.05
CA ILE A 411 19.62 17.47 -26.80
C ILE A 411 20.98 18.08 -26.37
N GLY A 412 22.10 17.53 -26.84
CA GLY A 412 23.46 17.96 -26.44
C GLY A 412 23.86 17.49 -25.04
N GLU A 413 25.16 17.51 -24.71
CA GLU A 413 25.81 16.89 -23.51
C GLU A 413 25.37 17.42 -22.12
N LEU A 414 24.22 18.09 -21.99
CA LEU A 414 23.78 18.77 -20.76
C LEU A 414 22.55 18.16 -20.07
N ALA A 415 22.20 16.89 -20.31
CA ALA A 415 21.03 16.25 -19.71
C ALA A 415 21.38 15.10 -18.74
N ASP A 416 20.72 15.13 -17.57
CA ASP A 416 20.60 14.06 -16.58
C ASP A 416 20.01 12.77 -17.23
N PRO A 417 20.61 11.58 -17.00
CA PRO A 417 20.15 10.31 -17.59
C PRO A 417 18.65 10.02 -17.44
N VAL A 418 18.04 10.43 -16.33
CA VAL A 418 16.63 10.16 -16.01
C VAL A 418 15.67 10.77 -17.06
N HIS A 419 16.03 11.92 -17.64
CA HIS A 419 15.16 12.57 -18.64
C HIS A 419 15.41 12.06 -20.07
N ALA A 420 16.55 11.42 -20.34
CA ALA A 420 16.82 10.76 -21.61
C ALA A 420 16.03 9.44 -21.73
N GLU A 421 15.75 8.77 -20.61
CA GLU A 421 14.89 7.57 -20.51
C GLU A 421 13.43 7.85 -20.91
N ASP A 422 12.84 8.95 -20.41
CA ASP A 422 11.47 9.37 -20.74
C ASP A 422 11.31 9.82 -22.20
N ILE A 423 12.36 10.41 -22.78
CA ILE A 423 12.39 10.88 -24.18
C ILE A 423 12.66 9.71 -25.14
N GLY A 424 13.48 8.72 -24.76
CA GLY A 424 13.80 7.55 -25.58
C GLY A 424 12.59 6.64 -25.86
N LEU A 425 11.69 6.50 -24.89
CA LEU A 425 10.42 5.77 -25.02
C LEU A 425 9.48 6.37 -26.09
N ALA A 426 9.63 7.67 -26.39
CA ALA A 426 8.78 8.35 -27.35
C ALA A 426 9.15 8.15 -28.82
N TYR A 427 10.39 7.77 -29.13
CA TYR A 427 10.88 7.63 -30.50
C TYR A 427 10.58 6.26 -31.14
N LEU A 428 10.05 5.29 -30.37
CA LEU A 428 9.93 3.87 -30.76
C LEU A 428 8.55 3.49 -31.37
N VAL A 429 7.98 4.31 -32.26
CA VAL A 429 6.70 3.97 -32.90
C VAL A 429 6.81 3.82 -34.42
N ARG A 430 6.91 2.55 -34.87
CA ARG A 430 6.19 1.90 -36.00
C ARG A 430 6.50 0.39 -35.91
N SER A 431 5.60 -0.58 -36.07
CA SER A 431 4.40 -0.64 -36.91
C SER A 431 3.27 -1.48 -36.30
N GLU A 432 2.07 -1.22 -36.83
CA GLU A 432 0.80 -1.87 -36.55
C GLU A 432 0.85 -3.41 -36.70
N THR A 433 0.07 -4.10 -35.87
CA THR A 433 -0.51 -5.47 -36.06
C THR A 433 0.15 -6.74 -35.49
N ASP A 434 1.23 -6.72 -34.68
CA ASP A 434 1.81 -7.97 -34.16
C ASP A 434 1.72 -8.14 -32.62
N PRO A 435 1.07 -9.18 -32.07
CA PRO A 435 1.12 -9.54 -30.64
C PRO A 435 2.53 -9.83 -30.11
N GLU A 436 3.48 -10.25 -30.96
CA GLU A 436 4.90 -10.37 -30.57
C GLU A 436 5.52 -9.01 -30.27
N HIS A 437 4.92 -7.91 -30.75
CA HIS A 437 5.39 -6.54 -30.52
C HIS A 437 5.07 -6.05 -29.10
N VAL A 438 3.97 -6.49 -28.48
CA VAL A 438 3.69 -6.21 -27.05
C VAL A 438 4.65 -7.00 -26.18
N HIS A 439 4.93 -8.25 -26.56
CA HIS A 439 5.98 -9.04 -25.91
C HIS A 439 7.36 -8.41 -26.12
N PHE A 440 7.66 -7.81 -27.28
CA PHE A 440 8.91 -7.10 -27.55
C PHE A 440 9.04 -5.78 -26.79
N VAL A 441 7.97 -4.98 -26.65
CA VAL A 441 7.95 -3.77 -25.81
C VAL A 441 8.08 -4.13 -24.33
N HIS A 442 7.42 -5.21 -23.88
CA HIS A 442 7.56 -5.73 -22.52
C HIS A 442 8.95 -6.36 -22.29
N LYS A 443 9.55 -6.98 -23.32
CA LYS A 443 10.90 -7.54 -23.25
C LYS A 443 11.97 -6.47 -23.39
N VAL A 444 11.74 -5.36 -24.07
CA VAL A 444 12.62 -4.16 -24.04
C VAL A 444 12.46 -3.45 -22.70
N TRP A 445 11.26 -3.36 -22.14
CA TRP A 445 11.03 -2.90 -20.76
C TRP A 445 11.78 -3.79 -19.77
N GLU A 446 11.66 -5.12 -19.87
CA GLU A 446 12.38 -6.10 -19.05
C GLU A 446 13.89 -6.11 -19.34
N THR A 447 14.34 -5.95 -20.59
CA THR A 447 15.76 -5.93 -20.96
C THR A 447 16.40 -4.61 -20.55
N VAL A 448 15.71 -3.47 -20.60
CA VAL A 448 16.23 -2.20 -20.07
C VAL A 448 16.20 -2.20 -18.54
N THR A 449 15.19 -2.81 -17.91
CA THR A 449 15.18 -2.98 -16.45
C THR A 449 16.09 -4.11 -15.94
N SER A 450 16.51 -5.05 -16.79
CA SER A 450 17.44 -6.15 -16.44
C SER A 450 18.86 -6.02 -17.01
N GLU A 451 19.12 -5.19 -18.02
CA GLU A 451 20.46 -4.77 -18.49
C GLU A 451 20.97 -3.56 -17.69
N VAL A 452 20.10 -2.85 -16.98
CA VAL A 452 20.53 -2.01 -15.84
C VAL A 452 20.92 -2.87 -14.62
N ASP A 453 20.67 -4.19 -14.68
CA ASP A 453 20.95 -5.13 -13.58
C ASP A 453 21.77 -6.39 -13.96
N SER A 454 22.38 -6.51 -15.16
CA SER A 454 23.29 -7.64 -15.45
C SER A 454 24.33 -7.42 -16.55
N GLU A 455 25.60 -7.48 -16.13
CA GLU A 455 26.84 -7.91 -16.83
C GLU A 455 27.28 -7.31 -18.18
N PHE A 456 26.47 -6.68 -19.03
CA PHE A 456 26.92 -6.32 -20.39
C PHE A 456 27.82 -5.06 -20.50
N ALA A 457 27.92 -4.24 -19.44
CA ALA A 457 28.79 -3.06 -19.43
C ALA A 457 30.18 -3.29 -18.80
N ILE A 458 30.44 -4.48 -18.25
CA ILE A 458 31.65 -4.75 -17.46
C ILE A 458 32.82 -5.23 -18.34
N ASP A 459 32.57 -6.00 -19.40
CA ASP A 459 33.67 -6.61 -20.16
C ASP A 459 34.38 -5.64 -21.12
N GLU A 460 33.68 -4.63 -21.65
CA GLU A 460 34.31 -3.55 -22.43
C GLU A 460 35.08 -2.56 -21.53
N TYR A 461 34.70 -2.46 -20.25
CA TYR A 461 35.42 -1.68 -19.23
C TYR A 461 36.66 -2.42 -18.70
N ARG A 462 36.59 -3.76 -18.56
CA ARG A 462 37.72 -4.64 -18.22
C ARG A 462 38.78 -4.72 -19.32
N ALA A 463 38.39 -4.57 -20.58
CA ALA A 463 39.35 -4.48 -21.70
C ALA A 463 40.13 -3.15 -21.71
N LYS A 464 39.61 -2.11 -21.03
CA LYS A 464 40.19 -0.76 -21.01
C LYS A 464 41.04 -0.48 -19.76
N TYR A 465 40.87 -1.26 -18.69
CA TYR A 465 41.65 -1.16 -17.47
C TYR A 465 42.08 -2.55 -17.02
N ASP A 466 43.39 -2.80 -17.15
CA ASP A 466 44.09 -4.07 -17.00
C ASP A 466 43.66 -4.85 -15.73
N VAL A 467 42.87 -5.91 -15.90
CA VAL A 467 42.66 -6.94 -14.87
C VAL A 467 43.13 -8.27 -15.45
N PHE A 468 44.22 -8.82 -14.92
CA PHE A 468 44.61 -10.21 -15.17
C PHE A 468 43.87 -11.17 -14.21
N PRO A 469 43.54 -12.40 -14.65
CA PRO A 469 42.63 -13.33 -14.00
C PRO A 469 43.33 -14.25 -12.99
N PHE A 470 42.57 -14.74 -12.02
CA PHE A 470 43.00 -15.82 -11.14
C PHE A 470 42.44 -17.15 -11.66
N GLU A 471 43.32 -18.10 -12.00
CA GLU A 471 42.99 -19.53 -12.01
C GLU A 471 43.85 -20.26 -10.97
N PRO A 472 43.37 -21.42 -10.45
CA PRO A 472 43.74 -21.94 -9.14
C PRO A 472 44.82 -23.03 -9.23
N GLU A 473 45.75 -23.06 -8.26
CA GLU A 473 46.12 -24.25 -7.45
C GLU A 473 47.40 -24.06 -6.60
N ARG A 474 47.29 -24.50 -5.34
CA ARG A 474 48.25 -25.21 -4.46
C ARG A 474 49.71 -24.71 -4.24
N GLU A 475 49.97 -24.40 -2.97
CA GLU A 475 51.08 -24.86 -2.10
C GLU A 475 52.54 -24.91 -2.63
N HIS A 476 53.43 -24.01 -2.15
CA HIS A 476 54.62 -24.31 -1.29
C HIS A 476 55.59 -23.11 -1.12
N VAL A 477 55.92 -22.85 0.15
CA VAL A 477 57.15 -22.35 0.81
C VAL A 477 58.32 -21.75 -0.02
N GLY A 478 58.83 -20.57 0.41
CA GLY A 478 60.27 -20.24 0.28
C GLY A 478 60.73 -18.76 0.20
N GLN A 479 61.16 -18.21 1.34
CA GLN A 479 62.29 -17.26 1.59
C GLN A 479 62.52 -15.93 0.82
N VAL A 480 62.80 -14.89 1.63
CA VAL A 480 63.26 -13.47 1.50
C VAL A 480 64.76 -13.39 1.04
N PRO A 481 65.46 -12.26 0.64
CA PRO A 481 65.15 -10.79 0.59
C PRO A 481 65.64 -9.94 -0.66
N ARG A 482 65.18 -8.66 -0.69
CA ARG A 482 65.95 -7.36 -0.70
C ARG A 482 65.73 -6.32 -1.84
N ALA A 483 65.10 -5.20 -1.42
CA ALA A 483 65.38 -3.76 -1.64
C ALA A 483 65.42 -3.11 -3.05
N GLN A 484 64.52 -2.16 -3.32
CA GLN A 484 64.73 -0.69 -3.20
C GLN A 484 63.51 0.14 -3.71
N GLN A 485 63.05 1.10 -2.87
CA GLN A 485 62.43 2.42 -3.14
C GLN A 485 61.38 2.55 -4.28
N SER A 486 60.11 2.95 -4.06
CA SER A 486 59.66 4.25 -3.53
C SER A 486 58.11 4.36 -3.65
N GLN A 487 57.51 5.34 -2.95
CA GLN A 487 56.10 5.81 -2.96
C GLN A 487 55.09 5.06 -2.08
N SER A 488 54.55 5.78 -1.08
CA SER A 488 53.56 5.29 -0.12
C SER A 488 52.16 5.25 -0.73
N THR A 489 51.71 4.07 -1.12
CA THR A 489 50.30 3.74 -1.29
C THR A 489 49.84 2.99 -0.03
N SER A 490 48.98 3.62 0.78
CA SER A 490 48.27 2.93 1.84
C SER A 490 47.22 2.01 1.20
N GLY A 491 47.59 0.76 0.97
CA GLY A 491 46.73 -0.30 0.46
C GLY A 491 45.71 -0.78 1.50
N HIS A 492 44.75 0.09 1.85
CA HIS A 492 43.49 -0.40 2.40
C HIS A 492 42.61 -0.84 1.23
N PRO A 493 42.05 -2.07 1.24
CA PRO A 493 41.04 -2.45 0.27
C PRO A 493 39.90 -1.43 0.36
N ALA A 494 39.37 -1.01 -0.80
CA ALA A 494 38.22 -0.11 -0.84
C ALA A 494 37.11 -0.66 0.08
N PRO A 495 36.49 0.20 0.93
CA PRO A 495 35.49 -0.27 1.88
C PRO A 495 34.37 -0.99 1.13
N LYS A 496 33.97 -2.17 1.63
CA LYS A 496 32.85 -2.94 1.07
C LYS A 496 31.60 -2.04 0.96
N PRO A 497 30.85 -2.10 -0.16
CA PRO A 497 29.56 -1.43 -0.28
C PRO A 497 28.64 -1.81 0.88
N ILE A 498 27.84 -0.84 1.33
CA ILE A 498 26.88 -1.05 2.43
C ILE A 498 25.66 -1.78 1.88
N ASP A 499 25.36 -2.96 2.41
CA ASP A 499 24.19 -3.76 2.02
C ASP A 499 22.96 -3.48 2.92
N ALA A 500 21.81 -4.06 2.56
CA ALA A 500 20.56 -3.87 3.29
C ALA A 500 20.63 -4.34 4.76
N HIS A 501 21.45 -5.35 5.05
CA HIS A 501 21.62 -5.88 6.41
C HIS A 501 22.38 -4.87 7.27
N GLU A 502 23.48 -4.33 6.75
CA GLU A 502 24.26 -3.29 7.42
C GLU A 502 23.44 -2.02 7.65
N ARG A 503 22.58 -1.64 6.71
CA ARG A 503 21.68 -0.49 6.85
C ARG A 503 20.66 -0.70 7.96
N PHE A 504 20.01 -1.87 8.02
CA PHE A 504 19.04 -2.15 9.06
C PHE A 504 19.69 -2.25 10.45
N ILE A 505 20.83 -2.95 10.57
CA ILE A 505 21.60 -2.98 11.82
C ILE A 505 22.06 -1.56 12.20
N GLY A 506 22.47 -0.77 11.22
CA GLY A 506 22.83 0.64 11.39
C GLY A 506 21.68 1.46 11.94
N SER A 507 20.46 1.28 11.43
CA SER A 507 19.26 1.93 11.94
C SER A 507 19.01 1.62 13.42
N MET A 508 19.11 0.35 13.82
CA MET A 508 18.87 -0.08 15.20
C MET A 508 19.97 0.43 16.15
N LEU A 509 21.25 0.31 15.77
CA LEU A 509 22.37 0.77 16.60
C LEU A 509 22.47 2.30 16.65
N GLY A 510 22.25 2.96 15.51
CA GLY A 510 22.21 4.41 15.41
C GLY A 510 21.10 5.00 16.27
N GLY A 511 19.91 4.40 16.23
CA GLY A 511 18.80 4.77 17.10
C GLY A 511 19.15 4.64 18.58
N ALA A 512 19.63 3.46 19.00
CA ALA A 512 20.00 3.24 20.40
C ALA A 512 21.13 4.18 20.88
N MET A 513 22.05 4.55 19.99
CA MET A 513 23.08 5.55 20.30
C MET A 513 22.52 6.96 20.42
N GLY A 514 21.57 7.33 19.56
CA GLY A 514 20.88 8.62 19.61
C GLY A 514 20.06 8.80 20.88
N ASP A 515 19.29 7.77 21.28
CA ASP A 515 18.64 7.68 22.59
C ASP A 515 19.68 7.91 23.71
N ALA A 516 20.74 7.09 23.77
CA ALA A 516 21.70 7.17 24.87
C ALA A 516 22.45 8.52 24.97
N LEU A 517 22.64 9.21 23.85
CA LEU A 517 23.16 10.58 23.82
C LEU A 517 22.15 11.56 24.43
N GLY A 518 20.90 11.49 23.99
CA GLY A 518 19.85 12.40 24.42
C GLY A 518 19.42 12.19 25.86
N TYR A 519 19.37 10.94 26.33
CA TYR A 519 18.86 10.58 27.65
C TYR A 519 19.66 11.21 28.80
N ALA A 520 20.95 11.44 28.57
CA ALA A 520 21.81 12.10 29.54
C ALA A 520 21.47 13.58 29.77
N ILE A 521 20.83 14.21 28.78
CA ILE A 521 20.52 15.65 28.75
C ILE A 521 19.03 15.93 28.57
N GLU A 522 18.18 14.89 28.55
CA GLU A 522 16.73 14.98 28.53
C GLU A 522 16.25 15.99 29.59
N PHE A 523 15.26 16.82 29.24
CA PHE A 523 14.71 17.92 30.04
C PHE A 523 15.62 19.16 30.21
N ASN A 524 16.86 19.15 29.72
CA ASN A 524 17.71 20.33 29.79
C ASN A 524 17.33 21.35 28.70
N ASP A 525 17.28 22.64 29.08
CA ASP A 525 17.34 23.70 28.08
C ASP A 525 18.76 23.83 27.51
N ILE A 526 18.88 24.43 26.33
CA ILE A 526 20.18 24.59 25.66
C ILE A 526 21.20 25.37 26.51
N GLY A 527 20.75 26.29 27.35
CA GLY A 527 21.61 27.00 28.29
C GLY A 527 22.21 26.06 29.34
N MET A 528 21.43 25.12 29.86
CA MET A 528 21.90 24.09 30.79
C MET A 528 22.83 23.09 30.12
N ILE A 529 22.51 22.66 28.89
CA ILE A 529 23.40 21.78 28.09
C ILE A 529 24.76 22.48 27.91
N ARG A 530 24.77 23.74 27.48
CA ARG A 530 26.02 24.51 27.30
C ARG A 530 26.77 24.71 28.61
N ARG A 531 26.08 24.98 29.72
CA ARG A 531 26.71 25.09 31.06
C ARG A 531 27.40 23.80 31.50
N ASN A 532 26.80 22.64 31.20
CA ASN A 532 27.28 21.35 31.68
C ASN A 532 28.32 20.72 30.75
N HIS A 533 28.26 21.01 29.44
CA HIS A 533 29.07 20.34 28.41
C HIS A 533 29.97 21.30 27.59
N GLY A 534 29.89 22.62 27.83
CA GLY A 534 30.63 23.65 27.10
C GLY A 534 29.80 24.31 26.00
N ASP A 535 30.31 25.38 25.40
CA ASP A 535 29.55 26.22 24.44
C ASP A 535 29.07 25.46 23.19
N SER A 536 29.78 24.39 22.81
CA SER A 536 29.41 23.48 21.72
C SER A 536 28.35 22.45 22.08
N GLY A 537 27.88 22.43 23.33
CA GLY A 537 26.95 21.42 23.85
C GLY A 537 27.59 20.05 24.01
N LEU A 538 26.77 19.01 23.97
CA LEU A 538 27.20 17.62 24.03
C LEU A 538 28.02 17.26 22.78
N THR A 539 29.19 16.64 22.96
CA THR A 539 30.11 16.26 21.85
C THR A 539 30.44 14.76 21.81
N ALA A 540 30.01 14.01 22.82
CA ALA A 540 30.15 12.57 22.99
C ALA A 540 29.14 12.06 24.06
N PRO A 541 28.84 10.75 24.11
CA PRO A 541 27.95 10.18 25.13
C PRO A 541 28.41 10.46 26.55
N VAL A 542 27.46 10.75 27.44
CA VAL A 542 27.72 10.82 28.88
C VAL A 542 27.71 9.41 29.45
N LEU A 543 28.84 9.00 30.03
CA LEU A 543 28.97 7.68 30.63
C LEU A 543 28.60 7.72 32.11
N ARG A 544 27.68 6.84 32.52
CA ARG A 544 27.38 6.55 33.93
C ARG A 544 27.87 5.14 34.23
N ASP A 545 28.78 5.03 35.18
CA ASP A 545 29.49 3.77 35.50
C ASP A 545 30.15 3.11 34.27
N GLY A 546 30.68 3.94 33.36
CA GLY A 546 31.35 3.49 32.14
C GLY A 546 30.42 3.16 30.96
N VAL A 547 29.11 3.38 31.12
CA VAL A 547 28.09 2.99 30.12
C VAL A 547 27.27 4.20 29.69
N ALA A 548 27.02 4.33 28.38
CA ALA A 548 26.03 5.23 27.80
C ALA A 548 24.66 4.56 27.94
N GLN A 549 23.84 5.06 28.87
CA GLN A 549 22.56 4.45 29.24
C GLN A 549 21.47 4.74 28.22
N ILE A 550 20.64 3.75 27.91
CA ILE A 550 19.46 3.91 27.05
C ILE A 550 18.21 4.29 27.86
N SER A 551 17.22 4.91 27.23
CA SER A 551 15.91 5.27 27.82
C SER A 551 14.82 4.21 27.55
N ASP A 552 13.56 4.54 27.82
CA ASP A 552 12.43 3.72 27.39
C ASP A 552 12.30 3.62 25.87
N ASP A 553 12.87 4.56 25.12
CA ASP A 553 12.88 4.60 23.65
C ASP A 553 13.48 3.33 23.05
N THR A 554 14.73 3.03 23.38
CA THR A 554 15.39 1.81 22.91
C THR A 554 14.72 0.57 23.49
N GLN A 555 14.30 0.58 24.76
CA GLN A 555 13.60 -0.57 25.33
C GLN A 555 12.34 -0.89 24.51
N MET A 556 11.48 0.10 24.26
CA MET A 556 10.26 -0.10 23.49
C MET A 556 10.55 -0.44 22.03
N MET A 557 11.59 0.14 21.40
CA MET A 557 12.05 -0.24 20.06
C MET A 557 12.40 -1.74 19.99
N LEU A 558 13.10 -2.28 21.00
CA LEU A 558 13.43 -3.71 21.08
C LEU A 558 12.16 -4.56 21.21
N PHE A 559 11.18 -4.15 22.03
CA PHE A 559 9.92 -4.88 22.13
C PHE A 559 9.05 -4.76 20.87
N THR A 560 9.10 -3.64 20.13
CA THR A 560 8.48 -3.55 18.80
C THR A 560 9.10 -4.58 17.85
N LEU A 561 10.44 -4.61 17.77
CA LEU A 561 11.16 -5.52 16.87
C LEU A 561 10.90 -6.99 17.21
N GLU A 562 10.93 -7.35 18.49
CA GLU A 562 10.62 -8.72 18.93
C GLU A 562 9.15 -9.08 18.69
N GLY A 563 8.22 -8.14 18.88
CA GLY A 563 6.80 -8.32 18.54
C GLY A 563 6.58 -8.56 17.03
N LEU A 564 7.33 -7.88 16.17
CA LEU A 564 7.30 -8.10 14.71
C LEU A 564 7.83 -9.49 14.33
N ILE A 565 8.93 -9.94 14.95
CA ILE A 565 9.45 -11.30 14.74
C ILE A 565 8.39 -12.33 15.16
N ARG A 566 7.78 -12.18 16.33
CA ARG A 566 6.69 -13.05 16.81
C ARG A 566 5.49 -13.05 15.86
N ALA A 567 5.08 -11.88 15.39
CA ALA A 567 4.01 -11.75 14.41
C ALA A 567 4.32 -12.48 13.10
N HIS A 568 5.56 -12.40 12.63
CA HIS A 568 5.97 -13.14 11.43
C HIS A 568 5.98 -14.65 11.67
N VAL A 569 6.46 -15.11 12.83
CA VAL A 569 6.36 -16.53 13.24
C VAL A 569 4.90 -16.98 13.30
N ALA A 570 4.01 -16.16 13.88
CA ALA A 570 2.57 -16.41 13.96
C ALA A 570 1.96 -16.55 12.56
N ARG A 571 2.28 -15.63 11.65
CA ARG A 571 1.88 -15.65 10.24
C ARG A 571 2.34 -16.92 9.53
N ARG A 572 3.54 -17.42 9.80
CA ARG A 572 4.02 -18.68 9.20
C ARG A 572 3.30 -19.92 9.73
N ILE A 573 2.96 -19.93 11.02
CA ILE A 573 2.22 -21.03 11.66
C ILE A 573 0.74 -21.01 11.24
N ASN A 574 0.16 -19.83 11.14
CA ASN A 574 -1.22 -19.59 10.75
C ASN A 574 -1.31 -18.45 9.70
N PRO A 575 -1.23 -18.76 8.39
CA PRO A 575 -1.18 -17.80 7.28
C PRO A 575 -2.40 -16.89 7.11
N THR A 576 -3.39 -16.98 8.01
CA THR A 576 -4.58 -16.12 8.00
C THR A 576 -4.39 -14.82 8.77
N ASP A 577 -3.30 -14.70 9.55
CA ASP A 577 -2.94 -13.50 10.31
C ASP A 577 -1.82 -12.71 9.59
N ASN A 578 -2.14 -11.49 9.16
CA ASN A 578 -1.20 -10.59 8.47
C ASN A 578 -1.05 -9.25 9.21
N ASP A 579 -1.60 -9.14 10.43
CA ASP A 579 -1.56 -7.90 11.20
C ASP A 579 -0.54 -8.07 12.35
N PRO A 580 0.53 -7.25 12.42
CA PRO A 580 1.51 -7.37 13.50
C PRO A 580 1.01 -6.80 14.84
N VAL A 581 -0.06 -6.02 14.82
CA VAL A 581 -0.53 -5.24 15.99
C VAL A 581 -0.85 -6.11 17.21
N PRO A 582 -1.53 -7.27 17.12
CA PRO A 582 -1.84 -8.09 18.29
C PRO A 582 -0.60 -8.62 19.03
N GLU A 583 0.43 -9.01 18.28
CA GLU A 583 1.68 -9.57 18.81
C GLU A 583 2.58 -8.46 19.35
N VAL A 584 2.59 -7.30 18.69
CA VAL A 584 3.26 -6.10 19.21
C VAL A 584 2.57 -5.60 20.50
N GLN A 585 1.24 -5.69 20.60
CA GLN A 585 0.51 -5.41 21.85
C GLN A 585 0.94 -6.36 22.97
N HIS A 586 1.10 -7.66 22.67
CA HIS A 586 1.61 -8.61 23.64
C HIS A 586 3.04 -8.26 24.07
N ALA A 587 3.91 -7.93 23.12
CA ALA A 587 5.28 -7.49 23.41
C ALA A 587 5.30 -6.24 24.31
N TYR A 588 4.45 -5.24 24.06
CA TYR A 588 4.34 -4.07 24.93
C TYR A 588 3.82 -4.39 26.33
N GLN A 589 2.94 -5.38 26.52
CA GLN A 589 2.57 -5.82 27.88
C GLN A 589 3.73 -6.47 28.62
N ARG A 590 4.62 -7.17 27.92
CA ARG A 590 5.85 -7.70 28.51
C ARG A 590 6.84 -6.57 28.84
N TRP A 591 6.96 -5.54 27.99
CA TRP A 591 7.72 -4.34 28.35
C TRP A 591 7.14 -3.66 29.59
N PHE A 592 5.82 -3.46 29.64
CA PHE A 592 5.14 -2.87 30.79
C PHE A 592 5.43 -3.63 32.08
N HIS A 593 5.56 -4.97 32.01
CA HIS A 593 6.01 -5.79 33.12
C HIS A 593 7.42 -5.45 33.60
N THR A 594 8.38 -5.21 32.69
CA THR A 594 9.75 -4.83 33.08
C THR A 594 9.82 -3.47 33.77
N GLN A 595 8.79 -2.63 33.60
CA GLN A 595 8.63 -1.33 34.28
C GLN A 595 8.04 -1.47 35.71
N ASN A 596 8.49 -2.49 36.46
CA ASN A 596 8.07 -2.81 37.83
C ASN A 596 6.57 -3.11 38.01
N GLN A 597 5.89 -3.60 36.98
CA GLN A 597 4.50 -4.01 37.08
C GLN A 597 4.39 -5.53 37.22
N PRO A 598 3.70 -6.08 38.23
CA PRO A 598 3.54 -7.53 38.36
C PRO A 598 2.90 -8.12 37.09
N TRP A 599 3.41 -9.24 36.56
CA TRP A 599 2.88 -9.83 35.32
C TRP A 599 1.38 -10.14 35.39
N ALA A 600 0.88 -10.56 36.55
CA ALA A 600 -0.55 -10.78 36.78
C ALA A 600 -1.42 -9.54 36.52
N GLN A 601 -0.83 -8.33 36.61
CA GLN A 601 -1.49 -7.06 36.30
C GLN A 601 -1.10 -6.57 34.91
N ALA A 602 0.19 -6.64 34.54
CA ALA A 602 0.71 -6.14 33.28
C ALA A 602 0.22 -6.96 32.07
N GLY A 603 0.20 -8.29 32.18
CA GLY A 603 -0.15 -9.19 31.09
C GLY A 603 -1.64 -9.19 30.72
N GLY A 604 -2.53 -8.61 31.54
CA GLY A 604 -3.97 -8.52 31.23
C GLY A 604 -4.59 -9.84 30.73
N PRO A 605 -5.11 -9.90 29.48
CA PRO A 605 -5.63 -11.15 28.92
C PRO A 605 -4.59 -12.28 28.82
N TYR A 606 -3.33 -11.94 28.53
CA TYR A 606 -2.24 -12.90 28.37
C TYR A 606 -1.92 -13.62 29.69
N ALA A 607 -2.00 -12.91 30.81
CA ALA A 607 -1.72 -13.46 32.15
C ALA A 607 -2.72 -14.56 32.59
N ARG A 608 -3.86 -14.70 31.91
CA ARG A 608 -4.80 -15.81 32.14
C ARG A 608 -4.30 -17.14 31.61
N HIS A 609 -3.44 -17.09 30.59
CA HIS A 609 -2.90 -18.27 29.91
C HIS A 609 -1.42 -18.50 30.23
N LEU A 610 -0.68 -17.43 30.52
CA LEU A 610 0.74 -17.42 30.85
C LEU A 610 0.95 -16.95 32.29
N GLN A 611 1.43 -17.84 33.18
CA GLN A 611 1.71 -17.50 34.59
C GLN A 611 2.89 -16.51 34.74
N GLN A 612 3.78 -16.45 33.74
CA GLN A 612 4.94 -15.58 33.60
C GLN A 612 5.05 -15.18 32.13
N PRO A 613 5.63 -14.02 31.79
CA PRO A 613 5.86 -13.65 30.39
C PRO A 613 6.87 -14.63 29.74
N ASP A 614 6.73 -14.86 28.44
CA ASP A 614 7.50 -15.85 27.69
C ASP A 614 8.48 -15.25 26.67
N GLY A 615 9.31 -16.11 26.07
CA GLY A 615 10.35 -15.76 25.10
C GLY A 615 11.62 -15.20 25.73
N TRP A 616 12.63 -14.94 24.91
CA TRP A 616 13.98 -14.70 25.42
C TRP A 616 14.26 -13.25 25.81
N LEU A 617 13.65 -12.26 25.13
CA LEU A 617 13.94 -10.84 25.40
C LEU A 617 13.64 -10.49 26.86
N ILE A 618 12.56 -11.02 27.43
CA ILE A 618 12.15 -10.82 28.83
C ILE A 618 13.07 -11.48 29.86
N THR A 619 14.06 -12.26 29.43
CA THR A 619 15.03 -12.90 30.34
C THR A 619 16.26 -12.03 30.63
N ASN A 620 16.42 -10.90 29.93
CA ASN A 620 17.53 -9.98 30.13
C ASN A 620 17.25 -9.05 31.31
N PRO A 621 17.94 -9.19 32.46
CA PRO A 621 17.64 -8.43 33.68
C PRO A 621 17.86 -6.92 33.53
N GLU A 622 18.72 -6.49 32.61
CA GLU A 622 19.00 -5.08 32.33
C GLU A 622 17.77 -4.31 31.81
N LEU A 623 16.79 -5.02 31.22
CA LEU A 623 15.52 -4.42 30.79
C LEU A 623 14.55 -4.16 31.96
N PHE A 624 14.79 -4.75 33.15
CA PHE A 624 14.01 -4.53 34.38
C PHE A 624 14.49 -3.29 35.14
N SER A 625 14.66 -2.20 34.40
CA SER A 625 15.06 -0.90 34.93
C SER A 625 14.10 0.14 34.37
N PRO A 626 13.33 0.86 35.21
CA PRO A 626 12.50 1.97 34.77
C PRO A 626 13.37 3.12 34.28
N ARG A 627 13.47 3.29 32.96
CA ARG A 627 14.27 4.30 32.28
C ARG A 627 13.41 5.47 31.84
N ALA A 628 12.84 6.19 32.81
CA ALA A 628 11.95 7.34 32.59
C ALA A 628 10.69 7.10 31.70
N PRO A 629 9.99 5.96 31.81
CA PRO A 629 8.91 5.61 30.88
C PRO A 629 7.80 6.66 30.80
N GLY A 630 7.43 7.05 29.57
CA GLY A 630 6.37 8.02 29.32
C GLY A 630 5.02 7.64 29.94
N SER A 631 4.37 8.58 30.64
CA SER A 631 3.08 8.33 31.32
C SER A 631 1.94 7.90 30.38
N THR A 632 1.98 8.34 29.12
CA THR A 632 1.03 7.92 28.08
C THR A 632 1.13 6.41 27.81
N CYS A 633 2.35 5.90 27.57
CA CYS A 633 2.59 4.47 27.36
C CYS A 633 2.12 3.66 28.56
N MET A 634 2.55 4.04 29.76
CA MET A 634 2.20 3.34 31.00
C MET A 634 0.68 3.28 31.22
N SER A 635 -0.03 4.39 31.05
CA SER A 635 -1.49 4.44 31.24
C SER A 635 -2.27 3.68 30.17
N ALA A 636 -1.84 3.74 28.90
CA ALA A 636 -2.49 3.02 27.80
C ALA A 636 -2.36 1.50 27.98
N LEU A 637 -1.16 1.02 28.30
CA LEU A 637 -0.89 -0.41 28.52
C LEU A 637 -1.60 -0.95 29.78
N ALA A 638 -1.68 -0.15 30.84
CA ALA A 638 -2.49 -0.47 32.01
C ALA A 638 -3.98 -0.58 31.67
N LYS A 639 -4.50 0.36 30.86
CA LYS A 639 -5.90 0.35 30.43
C LYS A 639 -6.20 -0.85 29.55
N PHE A 640 -5.33 -1.20 28.59
CA PHE A 640 -5.46 -2.44 27.83
C PHE A 640 -5.48 -3.66 28.75
N ALA A 641 -4.57 -3.73 29.73
CA ALA A 641 -4.51 -4.86 30.65
C ALA A 641 -5.81 -5.06 31.44
N GLN A 642 -6.48 -3.96 31.79
CA GLN A 642 -7.73 -3.96 32.55
C GLN A 642 -8.97 -4.23 31.68
N THR A 643 -9.04 -3.65 30.48
CA THR A 643 -10.26 -3.65 29.65
C THR A 643 -10.24 -4.67 28.53
N HIS A 644 -9.05 -5.14 28.15
CA HIS A 644 -8.79 -6.00 26.99
C HIS A 644 -9.18 -5.36 25.65
N GLN A 645 -9.36 -4.05 25.62
CA GLN A 645 -9.75 -3.34 24.41
C GLN A 645 -8.50 -2.84 23.67
N HIS A 646 -8.27 -3.39 22.48
CA HIS A 646 -7.20 -2.94 21.60
C HIS A 646 -7.49 -1.53 21.06
N ALA A 647 -6.54 -0.63 21.23
CA ALA A 647 -6.60 0.69 20.61
C ALA A 647 -6.23 0.61 19.13
N ASN A 648 -6.82 1.49 18.32
CA ASN A 648 -6.46 1.67 16.91
C ASN A 648 -6.89 3.10 16.48
N PRO A 649 -6.59 3.55 15.25
CA PRO A 649 -6.94 4.91 14.83
C PRO A 649 -8.44 5.25 14.91
N GLN A 650 -9.33 4.26 14.85
CA GLN A 650 -10.77 4.44 15.00
C GLN A 650 -11.24 4.29 16.45
N PHE A 651 -10.59 3.41 17.23
CA PHE A 651 -10.87 3.16 18.64
C PHE A 651 -9.79 3.78 19.52
N LYS A 652 -10.01 5.03 19.90
CA LYS A 652 -9.05 5.82 20.68
C LYS A 652 -8.99 5.38 22.15
N ILE A 653 -7.79 5.10 22.66
CA ILE A 653 -7.57 4.82 24.09
C ILE A 653 -7.29 6.10 24.91
N ASN A 654 -6.76 7.13 24.23
CA ASN A 654 -6.49 8.48 24.71
C ASN A 654 -6.51 9.48 23.53
N ASP A 655 -5.97 10.68 23.70
CA ASP A 655 -5.77 11.67 22.63
C ASP A 655 -4.35 12.25 22.66
N SER A 656 -3.36 11.42 23.02
CA SER A 656 -1.97 11.85 23.20
C SER A 656 -1.24 12.02 21.88
N LYS A 657 -0.55 13.16 21.74
CA LYS A 657 0.39 13.49 20.65
C LYS A 657 1.83 13.07 20.92
N GLY A 658 2.13 12.54 22.10
CA GLY A 658 3.50 12.25 22.53
C GLY A 658 4.33 11.47 21.50
N CYS A 659 5.64 11.70 21.51
CA CYS A 659 6.64 11.04 20.66
C CYS A 659 6.73 9.50 20.85
N GLY A 660 6.12 8.97 21.91
CA GLY A 660 6.13 7.54 22.28
C GLY A 660 5.69 6.55 21.19
N GLY A 661 4.94 7.01 20.20
CA GLY A 661 4.62 6.23 19.00
C GLY A 661 5.77 6.15 18.00
N VAL A 662 6.42 7.29 17.69
CA VAL A 662 7.44 7.38 16.64
C VAL A 662 8.81 6.87 17.09
N MET A 663 9.20 7.09 18.36
CA MET A 663 10.52 6.70 18.89
C MET A 663 10.85 5.20 18.73
N ARG A 664 9.82 4.36 18.56
CA ARG A 664 9.92 2.90 18.46
C ARG A 664 9.42 2.32 17.13
N ALA A 665 9.23 3.15 16.10
CA ALA A 665 8.58 2.75 14.85
C ALA A 665 9.53 2.24 13.77
N ALA A 666 10.82 2.58 13.81
CA ALA A 666 11.81 2.15 12.82
C ALA A 666 11.86 0.63 12.56
N PRO A 667 11.74 -0.26 13.58
CA PRO A 667 11.64 -1.71 13.37
C PRO A 667 10.57 -2.15 12.36
N VAL A 668 9.47 -1.41 12.22
CA VAL A 668 8.35 -1.78 11.34
C VAL A 668 8.75 -1.76 9.86
N ALA A 669 9.87 -1.11 9.52
CA ALA A 669 10.41 -1.04 8.17
C ALA A 669 10.63 -2.40 7.46
N VAL A 670 10.82 -3.49 8.23
CA VAL A 670 11.04 -4.84 7.68
C VAL A 670 9.76 -5.68 7.57
N TRP A 671 8.61 -5.16 8.03
CA TRP A 671 7.36 -5.94 8.12
C TRP A 671 6.84 -6.43 6.76
N SER A 672 6.93 -5.58 5.73
CA SER A 672 6.48 -5.87 4.37
C SER A 672 7.45 -5.29 3.34
N ASN A 673 7.32 -5.75 2.10
CA ASN A 673 7.95 -5.15 0.93
C ASN A 673 7.11 -4.01 0.32
N ASP A 674 5.83 -3.88 0.73
CA ASP A 674 4.99 -2.76 0.35
C ASP A 674 5.12 -1.63 1.39
N PRO A 675 5.61 -0.43 1.02
CA PRO A 675 5.71 0.69 1.94
C PRO A 675 4.35 1.15 2.50
N ALA A 676 3.23 0.91 1.80
CA ALA A 676 1.90 1.23 2.32
C ALA A 676 1.50 0.28 3.47
N GLU A 677 1.82 -1.01 3.38
CA GLU A 677 1.62 -1.96 4.48
C GLU A 677 2.52 -1.63 5.68
N VAL A 678 3.76 -1.18 5.44
CA VAL A 678 4.67 -0.70 6.49
C VAL A 678 4.10 0.53 7.19
N PHE A 679 3.61 1.51 6.45
CA PHE A 679 2.96 2.70 7.01
C PHE A 679 1.75 2.30 7.87
N TYR A 680 0.90 1.40 7.37
CA TYR A 680 -0.29 0.93 8.09
C TYR A 680 0.07 0.21 9.39
N ALA A 681 1.06 -0.70 9.36
CA ALA A 681 1.53 -1.42 10.54
C ALA A 681 2.15 -0.46 11.58
N ALA A 682 2.90 0.55 11.14
CA ALA A 682 3.49 1.53 12.03
C ALA A 682 2.43 2.41 12.71
N VAL A 683 1.43 2.86 11.95
CA VAL A 683 0.25 3.56 12.50
C VAL A 683 -0.49 2.68 13.52
N GLY A 684 -0.74 1.41 13.18
CA GLY A 684 -1.45 0.48 14.05
C GLY A 684 -0.71 0.24 15.38
N THR A 685 0.60 0.00 15.32
CA THR A 685 1.44 -0.26 16.50
C THR A 685 1.67 0.97 17.37
N ALA A 686 1.73 2.18 16.79
CA ALA A 686 1.78 3.43 17.54
C ALA A 686 0.44 3.74 18.23
N ALA A 687 -0.67 3.53 17.52
CA ALA A 687 -2.03 3.80 18.01
C ALA A 687 -2.41 2.98 19.25
N LEU A 688 -1.73 1.86 19.52
CA LEU A 688 -1.83 1.08 20.77
C LEU A 688 -1.63 1.94 22.03
N THR A 689 -0.84 3.01 21.93
CA THR A 689 -0.56 3.92 23.04
C THR A 689 -0.83 5.39 22.75
N HIS A 690 -0.79 5.82 21.48
CA HIS A 690 -0.94 7.23 21.10
C HIS A 690 -2.03 7.34 20.04
N SER A 691 -3.26 7.65 20.45
CA SER A 691 -4.41 7.64 19.52
C SER A 691 -4.70 8.99 18.83
N HIS A 692 -3.86 10.01 19.03
CA HIS A 692 -3.93 11.24 18.25
C HIS A 692 -3.22 11.05 16.88
N PRO A 693 -3.75 11.58 15.77
CA PRO A 693 -3.12 11.51 14.44
C PRO A 693 -1.62 11.80 14.44
N SER A 694 -1.18 12.92 14.99
CA SER A 694 0.23 13.32 15.05
C SER A 694 1.12 12.37 15.87
N GLY A 695 0.53 11.64 16.83
CA GLY A 695 1.23 10.60 17.60
C GLY A 695 1.45 9.29 16.83
N TYR A 696 0.55 8.92 15.92
CA TYR A 696 0.68 7.67 15.14
C TYR A 696 1.11 7.86 13.68
N LEU A 697 0.87 9.03 13.07
CA LEU A 697 1.25 9.31 11.68
C LEU A 697 2.75 9.58 11.55
N SER A 698 3.38 10.21 12.55
CA SER A 698 4.83 10.33 12.67
C SER A 698 5.52 8.96 12.60
N ALA A 699 4.99 7.95 13.31
CA ALA A 699 5.47 6.58 13.26
C ALA A 699 5.40 5.98 11.84
N GLY A 700 4.29 6.20 11.13
CA GLY A 700 4.13 5.79 9.73
C GLY A 700 5.18 6.40 8.80
N VAL A 701 5.43 7.70 8.94
CA VAL A 701 6.41 8.42 8.12
C VAL A 701 7.83 7.91 8.40
N LEU A 702 8.22 7.77 9.68
CA LEU A 702 9.54 7.24 10.04
C LEU A 702 9.77 5.82 9.48
N ALA A 703 8.79 4.93 9.68
CA ALA A 703 8.90 3.54 9.24
C ALA A 703 9.10 3.43 7.73
N VAL A 704 8.41 4.26 6.93
CA VAL A 704 8.59 4.31 5.47
C VAL A 704 9.95 4.88 5.09
N ILE A 705 10.41 5.97 5.74
CA ILE A 705 11.74 6.52 5.46
C ILE A 705 12.81 5.44 5.68
N VAL A 706 12.78 4.76 6.83
CA VAL A 706 13.73 3.67 7.13
C VAL A 706 13.57 2.51 6.14
N HIS A 707 12.35 2.12 5.79
CA HIS A 707 12.06 1.05 4.82
C HIS A 707 12.67 1.31 3.44
N GLN A 708 12.61 2.55 2.96
CA GLN A 708 13.19 2.96 1.68
C GLN A 708 14.73 3.02 1.78
N LEU A 709 15.27 3.58 2.87
CA LEU A 709 16.71 3.70 3.07
C LEU A 709 17.41 2.34 3.16
N ILE A 710 16.83 1.35 3.84
CA ILE A 710 17.43 0.00 3.90
C ILE A 710 17.45 -0.70 2.52
N ARG A 711 16.63 -0.23 1.57
CA ARG A 711 16.61 -0.64 0.16
C ARG A 711 17.46 0.26 -0.75
N ALA A 712 18.34 1.05 -0.15
CA ALA A 712 19.25 1.97 -0.83
C ALA A 712 18.56 3.07 -1.66
N VAL A 713 17.28 3.36 -1.39
CA VAL A 713 16.60 4.51 -2.00
C VAL A 713 17.14 5.80 -1.36
N PRO A 714 17.50 6.83 -2.15
CA PRO A 714 17.96 8.11 -1.63
C PRO A 714 17.02 8.75 -0.59
N LEU A 715 17.58 9.46 0.39
CA LEU A 715 16.79 10.10 1.46
C LEU A 715 15.71 11.06 0.93
N PRO A 716 15.96 11.95 -0.07
CA PRO A 716 14.91 12.82 -0.60
C PRO A 716 13.72 12.05 -1.18
N GLU A 717 13.97 10.96 -1.89
CA GLU A 717 12.93 10.09 -2.45
C GLU A 717 12.19 9.31 -1.37
N SER A 718 12.91 8.89 -0.33
CA SER A 718 12.35 8.21 0.84
C SER A 718 11.37 9.13 1.58
N VAL A 719 11.75 10.39 1.80
CA VAL A 719 10.88 11.42 2.39
C VAL A 719 9.67 11.70 1.50
N ARG A 720 9.87 11.82 0.18
CA ARG A 720 8.76 12.03 -0.77
C ARG A 720 7.75 10.88 -0.72
N MET A 721 8.20 9.63 -0.73
CA MET A 721 7.32 8.45 -0.64
C MET A 721 6.53 8.45 0.68
N ALA A 722 7.20 8.72 1.80
CA ALA A 722 6.55 8.79 3.10
C ALA A 722 5.51 9.92 3.18
N ARG A 723 5.81 11.08 2.56
CA ARG A 723 4.88 12.21 2.39
C ARG A 723 3.66 11.82 1.55
N ASP A 724 3.86 11.13 0.43
CA ASP A 724 2.77 10.68 -0.47
C ASP A 724 1.83 9.67 0.22
N LEU A 725 2.36 8.84 1.13
CA LEU A 725 1.56 7.93 1.95
C LEU A 725 0.86 8.67 3.10
N LEU A 726 1.53 9.64 3.74
CA LEU A 726 0.95 10.47 4.79
C LEU A 726 -0.31 11.22 4.31
N LEU A 727 -0.27 11.80 3.10
CA LEU A 727 -1.38 12.54 2.50
C LEU A 727 -2.68 11.72 2.33
N ARG A 728 -2.58 10.38 2.42
CA ARG A 728 -3.74 9.48 2.31
C ARG A 728 -4.51 9.33 3.63
N TRP A 729 -3.97 9.82 4.74
CA TRP A 729 -4.55 9.65 6.06
C TRP A 729 -5.30 10.91 6.51
N ARG A 730 -6.42 10.71 7.22
CA ARG A 730 -7.15 11.82 7.85
C ARG A 730 -6.34 12.38 9.03
N GLY A 731 -6.32 13.71 9.18
CA GLY A 731 -5.60 14.39 10.25
C GLY A 731 -4.09 14.49 10.01
N HIS A 732 -3.67 14.39 8.74
CA HIS A 732 -2.27 14.46 8.34
C HIS A 732 -1.70 15.87 8.34
N GLU A 733 -2.54 16.90 8.38
CA GLU A 733 -2.17 18.28 8.09
C GLU A 733 -1.07 18.81 9.03
N GLU A 734 -1.18 18.53 10.33
CA GLU A 734 -0.18 18.91 11.33
C GLU A 734 1.15 18.18 11.09
N GLN A 735 1.09 16.86 10.87
CA GLN A 735 2.30 16.06 10.59
C GLN A 735 2.98 16.50 9.29
N LEU A 736 2.20 16.83 8.26
CA LEU A 736 2.70 17.31 6.97
C LEU A 736 3.40 18.66 7.13
N GLN A 737 2.81 19.58 7.90
CA GLN A 737 3.40 20.88 8.16
C GLN A 737 4.79 20.75 8.79
N PHE A 738 4.95 19.90 9.81
CA PHE A 738 6.25 19.68 10.46
C PHE A 738 7.26 18.94 9.56
N LEU A 739 6.78 17.99 8.75
CA LEU A 739 7.62 17.30 7.76
C LEU A 739 8.18 18.29 6.72
N ASP A 740 7.31 19.13 6.15
CA ASP A 740 7.71 20.15 5.18
C ASP A 740 8.61 21.22 5.83
N ALA A 741 8.34 21.62 7.08
CA ALA A 741 9.19 22.56 7.83
C ALA A 741 10.60 22.02 8.08
N ALA A 742 10.76 20.72 8.38
CA ALA A 742 12.08 20.09 8.54
C ALA A 742 12.89 20.13 7.24
N VAL A 743 12.25 19.81 6.11
CA VAL A 743 12.88 19.85 4.78
C VAL A 743 13.26 21.27 4.39
N GLU A 744 12.41 22.25 4.65
CA GLU A 744 12.72 23.66 4.38
C GLU A 744 13.83 24.20 5.28
N LEU A 745 13.82 23.87 6.58
CA LEU A 745 14.87 24.31 7.51
C LEU A 745 16.23 23.73 7.11
N ALA A 746 16.28 22.47 6.65
CA ALA A 746 17.51 21.81 6.23
C ALA A 746 18.22 22.52 5.06
N LYS A 747 17.50 23.29 4.24
CA LYS A 747 18.11 24.11 3.17
C LYS A 747 19.06 25.18 3.69
N LYS A 748 18.95 25.56 4.97
CA LYS A 748 19.87 26.48 5.66
C LYS A 748 21.11 25.78 6.22
N GLY A 749 21.17 24.45 6.18
CA GLY A 749 22.18 23.64 6.87
C GLY A 749 21.96 23.60 8.39
N ALA A 750 23.04 23.38 9.14
CA ALA A 750 23.01 23.37 10.60
C ALA A 750 22.69 24.78 11.16
N VAL A 751 21.55 24.91 11.84
CA VAL A 751 21.08 26.15 12.47
C VAL A 751 21.26 26.11 13.98
N THR A 752 20.98 27.23 14.66
CA THR A 752 21.09 27.30 16.12
C THR A 752 20.01 26.45 16.82
N PRO A 753 20.28 25.89 18.01
CA PRO A 753 19.29 25.18 18.82
C PRO A 753 18.00 25.98 19.10
N GLU A 754 18.15 27.30 19.24
CA GLU A 754 17.05 28.24 19.41
C GLU A 754 16.17 28.30 18.16
N GLU A 755 16.77 28.31 16.96
CA GLU A 755 16.02 28.28 15.69
C GLU A 755 15.35 26.92 15.43
N ILE A 756 15.98 25.80 15.85
CA ILE A 756 15.34 24.48 15.85
C ILE A 756 14.08 24.53 16.72
N LYS A 757 14.20 25.04 17.95
CA LYS A 757 13.08 25.18 18.87
C LYS A 757 11.94 26.04 18.31
N ASP A 758 12.28 27.19 17.75
CA ASP A 758 11.29 28.15 17.26
C ASP A 758 10.57 27.65 15.98
N THR A 759 11.20 26.76 15.20
CA THR A 759 10.66 26.27 13.92
C THR A 759 10.02 24.90 14.03
N LEU A 760 10.68 23.96 14.71
CA LEU A 760 10.33 22.53 14.76
C LEU A 760 9.90 22.05 16.14
N GLY A 761 9.91 22.92 17.15
CA GLY A 761 9.50 22.59 18.51
C GLY A 761 10.60 21.95 19.36
N GLN A 762 10.20 21.27 20.42
CA GLN A 762 11.11 20.76 21.45
C GLN A 762 11.19 19.22 21.47
N GLY A 763 10.46 18.53 20.60
CA GLY A 763 10.53 17.08 20.43
C GLY A 763 9.51 16.29 21.27
N TRP A 764 8.70 16.94 22.12
CA TRP A 764 7.80 16.25 23.05
C TRP A 764 6.62 15.51 22.39
N VAL A 765 6.32 15.86 21.15
CA VAL A 765 5.21 15.29 20.36
C VAL A 765 5.75 14.67 19.08
N GLY A 766 5.04 13.68 18.55
CA GLY A 766 5.53 12.82 17.46
C GLY A 766 5.94 13.58 16.20
N GLU A 767 5.17 14.61 15.84
CA GLU A 767 5.45 15.46 14.68
C GLU A 767 6.73 16.29 14.85
N GLU A 768 7.01 16.79 16.06
CA GLU A 768 8.22 17.54 16.40
C GLU A 768 9.45 16.61 16.44
N ALA A 769 9.32 15.47 17.13
CA ALA A 769 10.41 14.49 17.26
C ALA A 769 10.89 14.00 15.89
N LEU A 770 9.93 13.66 15.01
CA LEU A 770 10.22 13.27 13.64
C LEU A 770 10.89 14.39 12.85
N ALA A 771 10.35 15.61 12.95
CA ALA A 771 10.86 16.76 12.20
C ALA A 771 12.30 17.10 12.59
N ILE A 772 12.62 17.16 13.89
CA ILE A 772 13.97 17.46 14.38
C ILE A 772 14.95 16.36 13.96
N GLY A 773 14.57 15.08 14.14
CA GLY A 773 15.42 13.96 13.78
C GLY A 773 15.72 13.91 12.28
N LEU A 774 14.71 14.12 11.42
CA LEU A 774 14.88 14.19 9.97
C LEU A 774 15.70 15.41 9.54
N TYR A 775 15.40 16.59 10.11
CA TYR A 775 16.13 17.82 9.85
C TYR A 775 17.63 17.62 10.09
N ALA A 776 18.00 17.01 11.22
CA ALA A 776 19.40 16.81 11.58
C ALA A 776 20.15 15.95 10.55
N VAL A 777 19.50 14.92 9.99
CA VAL A 777 20.09 14.11 8.91
C VAL A 777 20.18 14.89 7.60
N LEU A 778 19.17 15.67 7.24
CA LEU A 778 19.18 16.47 6.00
C LEU A 778 20.18 17.64 6.05
N ALA A 779 20.45 18.17 7.25
CA ALA A 779 21.30 19.34 7.47
C ALA A 779 22.79 19.00 7.62
N THR A 780 23.15 17.72 7.65
CA THR A 780 24.52 17.22 7.87
C THR A 780 24.90 16.18 6.82
N ASP A 781 26.17 15.82 6.74
CA ASP A 781 26.71 14.89 5.74
C ASP A 781 27.23 13.57 6.35
N ASN A 782 27.16 13.44 7.68
CA ASN A 782 27.64 12.26 8.40
C ASN A 782 26.80 11.97 9.66
N LEU A 783 26.77 10.69 10.05
CA LEU A 783 25.96 10.19 11.14
C LEU A 783 26.30 10.83 12.50
N ARG A 784 27.59 11.05 12.78
CA ARG A 784 28.03 11.63 14.06
C ARG A 784 27.45 13.03 14.25
N ASP A 785 27.60 13.88 13.25
CA ASP A 785 27.13 15.26 13.33
C ASP A 785 25.60 15.33 13.31
N ALA A 786 24.92 14.44 12.57
CA ALA A 786 23.47 14.29 12.63
C ALA A 786 22.99 14.00 14.06
N LEU A 787 23.59 13.02 14.74
CA LEU A 787 23.25 12.67 16.12
C LEU A 787 23.51 13.82 17.09
N LEU A 788 24.64 14.53 16.96
CA LEU A 788 24.94 15.65 17.84
C LEU A 788 23.97 16.83 17.60
N LEU A 789 23.61 17.10 16.35
CA LEU A 789 22.65 18.16 16.01
C LEU A 789 21.24 17.81 16.51
N SER A 790 20.85 16.53 16.44
CA SER A 790 19.51 16.10 16.87
C SER A 790 19.32 16.14 18.38
N VAL A 791 20.37 16.02 19.20
CA VAL A 791 20.23 16.01 20.67
C VAL A 791 20.53 17.37 21.31
N ASN A 792 21.34 18.22 20.66
CA ASN A 792 21.71 19.54 21.18
C ASN A 792 20.64 20.62 20.91
N HIS A 793 19.40 20.35 21.31
CA HIS A 793 18.34 21.36 21.40
C HIS A 793 17.69 21.33 22.79
N SER A 794 16.76 22.25 23.05
CA SER A 794 15.99 22.21 24.30
C SER A 794 14.86 21.19 24.18
N GLY A 795 14.63 20.38 25.21
CA GLY A 795 13.46 19.52 25.31
C GLY A 795 13.78 18.03 25.37
N ASP A 796 13.09 17.27 24.51
CA ASP A 796 13.06 15.81 24.43
C ASP A 796 14.20 15.33 23.51
N SER A 797 15.41 15.31 24.06
CA SER A 797 16.64 15.05 23.30
C SER A 797 16.84 13.58 22.95
N ASP A 798 16.36 12.63 23.75
CA ASP A 798 16.45 11.19 23.47
C ASP A 798 15.52 10.78 22.34
N SER A 799 14.27 11.23 22.35
CA SER A 799 13.31 10.92 21.26
C SER A 799 13.76 11.45 19.90
N THR A 800 14.29 12.67 19.84
CA THR A 800 14.85 13.23 18.60
C THR A 800 16.14 12.51 18.20
N GLY A 801 16.96 12.13 19.19
CA GLY A 801 18.15 11.32 19.04
C GLY A 801 17.87 9.96 18.38
N ILE A 802 16.94 9.17 18.92
CA ILE A 802 16.63 7.85 18.37
C ILE A 802 16.06 7.92 16.96
N VAL A 803 15.16 8.87 16.70
CA VAL A 803 14.60 9.10 15.35
C VAL A 803 15.72 9.45 14.37
N CYS A 804 16.60 10.41 14.72
CA CYS A 804 17.74 10.78 13.90
C CYS A 804 18.65 9.57 13.64
N GLY A 805 18.99 8.85 14.69
CA GLY A 805 19.84 7.67 14.64
C GLY A 805 19.26 6.53 13.80
N ASN A 806 17.94 6.32 13.82
CA ASN A 806 17.28 5.35 12.97
C ASN A 806 17.39 5.72 11.48
N ILE A 807 17.20 6.98 11.13
CA ILE A 807 17.30 7.47 9.75
C ILE A 807 18.76 7.46 9.28
N ALA A 808 19.65 8.12 10.03
CA ALA A 808 21.07 8.21 9.72
C ALA A 808 21.74 6.83 9.68
N GLY A 809 21.40 5.94 10.61
CA GLY A 809 21.88 4.57 10.64
C GLY A 809 21.47 3.76 9.40
N ALA A 810 20.23 3.93 8.92
CA ALA A 810 19.77 3.30 7.69
C ALA A 810 20.46 3.88 6.43
N LEU A 811 20.78 5.17 6.47
CA LEU A 811 21.44 5.88 5.37
C LEU A 811 22.93 5.55 5.26
N TYR A 812 23.67 5.62 6.38
CA TYR A 812 25.13 5.52 6.44
C TYR A 812 25.65 4.14 6.89
N GLY A 813 24.79 3.25 7.40
CA GLY A 813 25.15 1.90 7.83
C GLY A 813 25.81 1.82 9.22
N ALA A 814 25.87 0.62 9.78
CA ALA A 814 26.37 0.37 11.13
C ALA A 814 27.83 0.80 11.36
N ARG A 815 28.68 0.73 10.32
CA ARG A 815 30.10 1.15 10.42
C ARG A 815 30.26 2.67 10.56
N ALA A 816 29.25 3.45 10.20
CA ALA A 816 29.29 4.91 10.32
C ALA A 816 28.99 5.42 11.74
N VAL A 817 28.41 4.59 12.61
CA VAL A 817 28.26 4.93 14.03
C VAL A 817 29.66 4.94 14.66
N PRO A 818 30.07 6.00 15.39
CA PRO A 818 31.37 6.06 16.03
C PRO A 818 31.62 4.82 16.91
N GLN A 819 32.65 4.04 16.58
CA GLN A 819 32.89 2.75 17.22
C GLN A 819 33.25 2.90 18.69
N GLU A 820 33.90 4.02 19.05
CA GLU A 820 34.19 4.39 20.43
C GLU A 820 32.92 4.67 21.24
N TRP A 821 31.85 5.17 20.62
CA TRP A 821 30.56 5.38 21.28
C TRP A 821 29.81 4.06 21.44
N LEU A 822 29.76 3.24 20.38
CA LEU A 822 29.17 1.91 20.42
C LEU A 822 29.83 1.00 21.47
N ALA A 823 31.14 1.14 21.70
CA ALA A 823 31.84 0.35 22.71
C ALA A 823 31.30 0.57 24.14
N SER A 824 30.70 1.73 24.39
CA SER A 824 30.10 2.10 25.68
C SER A 824 28.56 1.99 25.72
N LEU A 825 27.90 1.63 24.63
CA LEU A 825 26.44 1.58 24.53
C LEU A 825 25.85 0.47 25.42
N GLU A 826 24.92 0.84 26.30
CA GLU A 826 24.11 -0.11 27.06
C GLU A 826 23.35 -1.06 26.12
N LEU A 827 23.36 -2.35 26.43
CA LEU A 827 22.60 -3.38 25.70
C LEU A 827 22.92 -3.47 24.20
N ARG A 828 24.08 -2.99 23.75
CA ARG A 828 24.54 -3.11 22.35
C ARG A 828 24.39 -4.53 21.79
N GLU A 829 24.90 -5.53 22.51
CA GLU A 829 24.86 -6.93 22.06
C GLU A 829 23.43 -7.43 21.88
N LEU A 830 22.51 -6.97 22.75
CA LEU A 830 21.10 -7.29 22.68
C LEU A 830 20.44 -6.66 21.45
N VAL A 831 20.71 -5.37 21.19
CA VAL A 831 20.26 -4.65 19.99
C VAL A 831 20.75 -5.34 18.72
N GLU A 832 22.05 -5.66 18.65
CA GLU A 832 22.63 -6.35 17.50
C GLU A 832 22.04 -7.75 17.29
N THR A 833 21.86 -8.51 18.37
CA THR A 833 21.31 -9.86 18.31
C THR A 833 19.89 -9.84 17.79
N LEU A 834 19.04 -8.95 18.32
CA LEU A 834 17.65 -8.88 17.90
C LEU A 834 17.50 -8.35 16.46
N ALA A 835 18.35 -7.41 16.04
CA ALA A 835 18.40 -6.94 14.65
C ALA A 835 18.81 -8.05 13.67
N LYS A 836 19.82 -8.86 14.02
CA LYS A 836 20.23 -10.02 13.24
C LYS A 836 19.12 -11.08 13.18
N ASP A 837 18.47 -11.34 14.32
CA ASP A 837 17.37 -12.31 14.38
C ASP A 837 16.18 -11.86 13.51
N ALA A 838 15.88 -10.56 13.46
CA ALA A 838 14.88 -10.01 12.54
C ALA A 838 15.26 -10.19 11.06
N LEU A 839 16.50 -9.87 10.68
CA LEU A 839 16.97 -10.09 9.30
C LEU A 839 16.86 -11.56 8.88
N VAL A 840 17.10 -12.48 9.81
CA VAL A 840 16.95 -13.91 9.58
C VAL A 840 15.47 -14.30 9.44
N GLU A 841 14.59 -13.83 10.32
CA GLU A 841 13.15 -14.15 10.27
C GLU A 841 12.42 -13.53 9.07
N PHE A 842 12.80 -12.34 8.62
CA PHE A 842 12.20 -11.68 7.45
C PHE A 842 12.91 -12.01 6.13
N SER A 843 13.90 -12.91 6.15
CA SER A 843 14.55 -13.41 4.94
C SER A 843 13.63 -14.33 4.12
N PRO A 844 13.92 -14.58 2.83
CA PRO A 844 13.17 -15.56 2.03
C PRO A 844 13.18 -17.00 2.58
N GLY A 845 14.10 -17.33 3.50
CA GLY A 845 14.26 -18.66 4.08
C GLY A 845 14.35 -18.60 5.61
N PRO A 846 13.25 -18.25 6.31
CA PRO A 846 13.27 -18.06 7.75
C PRO A 846 13.49 -19.38 8.50
N PRO A 847 14.03 -19.35 9.74
CA PRO A 847 14.31 -20.56 10.49
C PRO A 847 13.05 -21.38 10.73
N THR A 848 13.18 -22.70 10.57
CA THR A 848 12.09 -23.66 10.78
C THR A 848 12.34 -24.58 11.97
N ASP A 849 13.48 -24.42 12.66
CA ASP A 849 13.81 -25.24 13.81
C ASP A 849 12.91 -24.90 15.02
N PRO A 850 12.52 -25.89 15.84
CA PRO A 850 11.70 -25.64 17.02
C PRO A 850 12.37 -24.78 18.11
N GLY A 851 13.69 -24.57 18.03
CA GLY A 851 14.39 -23.65 18.94
C GLY A 851 14.01 -22.20 18.65
N TRP A 852 13.84 -21.84 17.37
CA TRP A 852 13.42 -20.52 16.95
C TRP A 852 12.03 -20.14 17.48
N THR A 853 11.04 -21.03 17.34
CA THR A 853 9.68 -20.78 17.84
C THR A 853 9.58 -20.80 19.37
N ARG A 854 10.52 -21.45 20.08
CA ARG A 854 10.65 -21.31 21.54
C ARG A 854 11.29 -19.98 21.94
N ARG A 855 12.22 -19.48 21.14
CA ARG A 855 12.87 -18.17 21.34
C ARG A 855 11.85 -17.05 21.11
N TYR A 856 11.05 -17.16 20.04
CA TYR A 856 9.99 -16.23 19.62
C TYR A 856 8.61 -16.92 19.60
N PRO A 857 7.99 -17.14 20.77
CA PRO A 857 6.67 -17.74 20.83
C PRO A 857 5.62 -16.78 20.27
N ALA A 858 4.82 -17.31 19.33
CA ALA A 858 3.64 -16.67 18.76
C ALA A 858 2.41 -16.92 19.66
N TRP A 859 1.52 -15.94 19.76
CA TRP A 859 0.35 -15.93 20.65
C TRP A 859 -0.99 -15.84 19.93
#